data_AF-A0A7Y2H3X7-F1
#
_entry.id   AF-A0A7Y2H3X7-F1
#
_cell.length_a   1.000
_cell.length_b   1.000
_cell.length_c   1.000
_cell.angle_alpha   90.00
_cell.angle_beta   90.00
_cell.angle_gamma   90.00
#
_symmetry.space_group_name_H-M   'P 1'
#
loop_
_entity.id
_entity.type
_entity.pdbx_description
1 polymer ?
#
loop_
_entity_poly.entity_id
_entity_poly.type
_entity_poly.pdbx_seq_one_letter_code
_entity_poly.pdbx_strand_id
1 'polypeptide(L)'
;MIIAILDTGVDVTHEDLTDNLWINSAEDINNNGLADLFPVAQGGDFDNLDNDGNGFVDDVAGYSTSEGSGDVQEDNSLLHGTSVAGIAAARTDNGIGVSGVAGGWDSANVSGAKVMALRMITGDLESQEDAAVDAFCYAIENEADVINCSWGFAGADSTDYPELDDVIDDAVDEEIVVVCSSQSDPSGLDYPAMDYGTIAVGGVNSDENLAGLSGVGDWMDLVAPNENPSTKKVIGNASKYSTFGGGSTTSAAAPMVSGTAALLKAIDGSLTWSEVREILRNTAKSWPGMSDPDFDQAYGHGMLDILAAVAAAKYDAEVADSTYSTSVTLPAGDFPNLYVPGDVLIEPGVTLTIEDDNTKIYSSAGEDRRNLGNDPDKVEWLVEGTLDVDGGSEAEIEFSSGVDGVAEGDWEGIEVKAGGSATINYALVKHAEVGVTYASDETGNISNSTFSNNTTYDIQAGSGNGGNDLTISGNTITVGGGTGIQLYSGVDGITLDDNVITGSSSTSNGITFGLGSGGYTATVTNNTISDISAGAGIRSISDASFTGNVITDCKWGIYITAGAPLIGTSSSSSDNIIDENTTGILVSGSTADPIIRNNKIRSNTFGVQVKSSADPDIGQSTSDRGNNTMTSNSTYCIWNRNSTGTISAQYNYYGTCIGGTPPLCANGSVDVTNGLCSAPASRQFDIQLEPQEPSGFSVQGASPNPLTPGSGGLLYFSLEQGNANLELQIFDISGRLVRDLGQFTVVAGDHHIHWDGMDDSGRSVTTGIYFVRVTDHQSISDSAKILVSR
;
A
#
# COMPACT_ATOMS: atom_id res chain seq x y z
N MET A 1 -21.54 21.02 -11.26
CA MET A 1 -21.05 21.06 -9.88
C MET A 1 -22.06 21.76 -9.00
N ILE A 2 -23.01 20.95 -8.54
CA ILE A 2 -24.03 21.24 -7.54
C ILE A 2 -23.55 20.60 -6.24
N ILE A 3 -23.49 21.38 -5.17
CA ILE A 3 -23.21 20.90 -3.82
C ILE A 3 -24.50 21.02 -3.02
N ALA A 4 -25.09 19.90 -2.66
CA ALA A 4 -26.24 19.83 -1.76
C ALA A 4 -25.77 19.97 -0.31
N ILE A 5 -26.26 21.01 0.38
CA ILE A 5 -25.94 21.29 1.78
C ILE A 5 -27.14 20.86 2.63
N LEU A 6 -27.03 19.68 3.24
CA LEU A 6 -28.05 19.11 4.13
C LEU A 6 -27.78 19.61 5.54
N ASP A 7 -28.52 20.63 5.98
CA ASP A 7 -28.20 21.36 7.20
C ASP A 7 -29.44 22.12 7.75
N THR A 8 -29.23 23.21 8.48
CA THR A 8 -30.24 24.11 9.05
C THR A 8 -30.89 25.06 8.03
N GLY A 9 -30.55 24.92 6.74
CA GLY A 9 -30.93 25.82 5.66
C GLY A 9 -29.81 26.78 5.26
N VAL A 10 -30.09 27.69 4.33
CA VAL A 10 -29.11 28.67 3.83
C VAL A 10 -29.74 30.07 3.75
N ASP A 11 -28.99 31.11 4.09
CA ASP A 11 -29.36 32.50 3.79
C ASP A 11 -29.19 32.76 2.29
N VAL A 12 -30.28 32.55 1.54
CA VAL A 12 -30.29 32.68 0.09
C VAL A 12 -30.11 34.13 -0.39
N THR A 13 -30.20 35.09 0.52
CA THR A 13 -30.02 36.52 0.23
C THR A 13 -28.61 37.02 0.52
N HIS A 14 -27.71 36.14 0.97
CA HIS A 14 -26.38 36.55 1.39
C HIS A 14 -25.54 37.08 0.21
N GLU A 15 -24.95 38.27 0.37
CA GLU A 15 -24.27 39.03 -0.70
C GLU A 15 -23.04 38.33 -1.29
N ASP A 16 -22.53 37.33 -0.57
CA ASP A 16 -21.32 36.57 -0.91
C ASP A 16 -21.63 35.13 -1.35
N LEU A 17 -22.91 34.76 -1.43
CA LEU A 17 -23.36 33.40 -1.76
C LEU A 17 -24.47 33.36 -2.82
N THR A 18 -25.33 34.39 -2.89
CA THR A 18 -26.55 34.40 -3.72
C THR A 18 -26.29 34.05 -5.19
N ASP A 19 -25.18 34.51 -5.78
CA ASP A 19 -24.79 34.21 -7.17
C ASP A 19 -24.35 32.76 -7.41
N ASN A 20 -23.98 32.05 -6.33
CA ASN A 20 -23.58 30.65 -6.32
C ASN A 20 -24.68 29.74 -5.77
N LEU A 21 -25.93 30.20 -5.62
CA LEU A 21 -27.04 29.29 -5.33
C LEU A 21 -27.42 28.49 -6.58
N TRP A 22 -27.80 27.23 -6.36
CA TRP A 22 -28.58 26.45 -7.30
C TRP A 22 -29.99 27.01 -7.34
N ILE A 23 -30.54 27.13 -8.55
CA ILE A 23 -31.88 27.66 -8.79
C ILE A 23 -32.63 26.64 -9.63
N ASN A 24 -33.73 26.12 -9.10
CA ASN A 24 -34.68 25.35 -9.89
C ASN A 24 -35.36 26.30 -10.89
N SER A 25 -34.92 26.22 -12.15
CA SER A 25 -35.38 27.13 -13.19
C SER A 25 -36.88 27.04 -13.50
N ALA A 26 -37.56 25.95 -13.12
CA ALA A 26 -39.00 25.81 -13.26
C ALA A 26 -39.78 26.57 -12.18
N GLU A 27 -39.16 26.72 -11.00
CA GLU A 27 -39.70 27.42 -9.83
C GLU A 27 -39.27 28.89 -9.75
N ASP A 28 -38.26 29.32 -10.51
CA ASP A 28 -37.94 30.75 -10.72
C ASP A 28 -38.99 31.43 -11.63
N ILE A 29 -40.16 31.71 -11.06
CA ILE A 29 -41.32 32.25 -11.77
C ILE A 29 -41.00 33.60 -12.41
N ASN A 30 -40.18 34.41 -11.74
CA ASN A 30 -39.86 35.74 -12.22
C ASN A 30 -38.67 35.78 -13.21
N ASN A 31 -37.96 34.65 -13.37
CA ASN A 31 -36.84 34.41 -14.30
C ASN A 31 -35.65 35.37 -14.09
N ASN A 32 -35.35 35.73 -12.84
CA ASN A 32 -34.21 36.58 -12.51
C ASN A 32 -32.96 35.80 -12.09
N GLY A 33 -33.06 34.48 -11.93
CA GLY A 33 -31.97 33.60 -11.50
C GLY A 33 -31.57 33.79 -10.03
N LEU A 34 -32.45 34.35 -9.20
CA LEU A 34 -32.27 34.54 -7.77
C LEU A 34 -33.39 33.82 -7.02
N ALA A 35 -33.11 33.42 -5.78
CA ALA A 35 -34.10 32.81 -4.93
C ALA A 35 -34.92 33.87 -4.20
N ASP A 36 -36.09 34.22 -4.72
CA ASP A 36 -37.01 35.17 -4.08
C ASP A 36 -38.11 34.41 -3.32
N LEU A 37 -37.75 33.90 -2.12
CA LEU A 37 -38.60 33.04 -1.25
C LEU A 37 -39.78 33.79 -0.60
N PHE A 38 -40.64 34.40 -1.42
CA PHE A 38 -41.84 35.12 -1.03
C PHE A 38 -42.85 35.16 -2.19
N PRO A 39 -44.14 35.50 -1.95
CA PRO A 39 -45.19 35.33 -2.95
C PRO A 39 -45.00 36.12 -4.25
N VAL A 40 -45.38 35.53 -5.39
CA VAL A 40 -45.38 36.17 -6.73
C VAL A 40 -46.13 37.50 -6.79
N ALA A 41 -47.17 37.66 -5.97
CA ALA A 41 -47.92 38.92 -5.87
C ALA A 41 -47.07 40.09 -5.33
N GLN A 42 -45.94 39.80 -4.70
CA GLN A 42 -44.97 40.75 -4.16
C GLN A 42 -43.69 40.80 -5.02
N GLY A 43 -43.66 40.06 -6.13
CA GLY A 43 -42.53 39.99 -7.06
C GLY A 43 -41.49 38.92 -6.72
N GLY A 44 -41.83 37.94 -5.88
CA GLY A 44 -40.98 36.77 -5.65
C GLY A 44 -41.47 35.56 -6.46
N ASP A 45 -41.13 34.37 -6.01
CA ASP A 45 -41.32 33.14 -6.77
C ASP A 45 -42.46 32.25 -6.27
N PHE A 46 -42.93 32.40 -5.02
CA PHE A 46 -43.91 31.47 -4.47
C PHE A 46 -45.32 31.69 -5.06
N ASP A 47 -45.78 30.75 -5.88
CA ASP A 47 -47.14 30.70 -6.43
C ASP A 47 -48.01 29.58 -5.83
N ASN A 48 -47.43 28.74 -4.96
CA ASN A 48 -48.03 27.57 -4.29
C ASN A 48 -48.37 26.44 -5.24
N LEU A 49 -47.64 26.31 -6.34
CA LEU A 49 -47.72 25.19 -7.26
C LEU A 49 -46.36 24.47 -7.29
N ASP A 50 -46.40 23.25 -7.80
CA ASP A 50 -45.24 22.44 -8.16
C ASP A 50 -45.17 22.50 -9.69
N ASN A 51 -44.23 23.29 -10.19
CA ASN A 51 -44.20 23.77 -11.57
C ASN A 51 -43.44 22.83 -12.50
N ASP A 52 -42.48 22.05 -11.97
CA ASP A 52 -41.81 20.98 -12.70
C ASP A 52 -42.49 19.60 -12.50
N GLY A 53 -43.39 19.47 -11.52
CA GLY A 53 -44.08 18.24 -11.20
C GLY A 53 -43.20 17.24 -10.44
N ASN A 54 -42.14 17.70 -9.76
CA ASN A 54 -41.20 16.87 -9.01
C ASN A 54 -41.76 16.41 -7.64
N GLY A 55 -42.92 16.93 -7.23
CA GLY A 55 -43.58 16.60 -5.95
C GLY A 55 -43.32 17.59 -4.83
N PHE A 56 -42.47 18.60 -5.06
CA PHE A 56 -42.07 19.63 -4.12
C PHE A 56 -42.64 20.98 -4.59
N VAL A 57 -43.32 21.68 -3.67
CA VAL A 57 -43.98 22.96 -4.00
C VAL A 57 -43.03 24.11 -3.71
N ASP A 58 -42.88 25.01 -4.70
CA ASP A 58 -42.09 26.24 -4.64
C ASP A 58 -40.61 26.02 -4.23
N ASP A 59 -39.95 24.93 -4.63
CA ASP A 59 -38.57 24.54 -4.27
C ASP A 59 -37.48 25.28 -5.08
N VAL A 60 -37.54 26.62 -5.05
CA VAL A 60 -36.73 27.53 -5.90
C VAL A 60 -35.22 27.33 -5.75
N ALA A 61 -34.71 27.09 -4.53
CA ALA A 61 -33.28 26.94 -4.24
C ALA A 61 -32.94 25.64 -3.50
N GLY A 62 -33.90 24.71 -3.50
CA GLY A 62 -33.90 23.48 -2.72
C GLY A 62 -35.17 23.39 -1.85
N TYR A 63 -35.15 22.50 -0.85
CA TYR A 63 -36.34 22.16 -0.08
C TYR A 63 -36.10 22.03 1.43
N SER A 64 -37.11 22.40 2.22
CA SER A 64 -37.15 22.14 3.66
C SER A 64 -37.91 20.85 3.92
N THR A 65 -37.18 19.74 4.04
CA THR A 65 -37.76 18.40 4.29
C THR A 65 -38.37 18.30 5.69
N SER A 66 -37.83 19.05 6.64
CA SER A 66 -38.35 19.11 8.02
C SER A 66 -39.73 19.80 8.11
N GLU A 67 -40.03 20.75 7.23
CA GLU A 67 -41.26 21.54 7.25
C GLU A 67 -42.20 21.25 6.06
N GLY A 68 -41.72 20.50 5.05
CA GLY A 68 -42.47 20.22 3.81
C GLY A 68 -42.75 21.49 3.01
N SER A 69 -41.72 22.30 2.77
CA SER A 69 -41.85 23.62 2.12
C SER A 69 -40.61 24.01 1.32
N GLY A 70 -40.78 24.76 0.22
CA GLY A 70 -39.67 25.41 -0.49
C GLY A 70 -38.96 26.55 0.26
N ASP A 71 -39.40 26.90 1.48
CA ASP A 71 -38.71 27.89 2.32
C ASP A 71 -37.48 27.30 3.02
N VAL A 72 -36.35 27.36 2.31
CA VAL A 72 -35.02 26.92 2.78
C VAL A 72 -34.28 27.99 3.57
N GLN A 73 -34.90 29.16 3.79
CA GLN A 73 -34.26 30.27 4.49
C GLN A 73 -33.85 29.83 5.90
N GLU A 74 -32.58 30.01 6.19
CA GLU A 74 -32.07 29.66 7.51
C GLU A 74 -32.56 30.63 8.59
N ASP A 75 -32.88 30.07 9.76
CA ASP A 75 -33.21 30.86 10.93
C ASP A 75 -32.00 31.67 11.43
N ASN A 76 -32.21 32.96 11.66
CA ASN A 76 -31.19 33.90 12.15
C ASN A 76 -30.51 33.48 13.48
N SER A 77 -31.07 32.50 14.20
CA SER A 77 -30.52 31.94 15.44
C SER A 77 -29.72 30.65 15.26
N LEU A 78 -29.74 30.01 14.08
CA LEU A 78 -29.15 28.70 13.82
C LEU A 78 -27.97 28.72 12.83
N LEU A 79 -27.93 29.68 11.87
CA LEU A 79 -26.84 30.08 10.93
C LEU A 79 -25.60 29.15 10.67
N HIS A 80 -25.79 27.84 10.76
CA HIS A 80 -24.80 26.79 10.58
C HIS A 80 -24.68 26.44 9.10
N GLY A 81 -25.79 26.07 8.44
CA GLY A 81 -25.83 25.75 7.02
C GLY A 81 -25.36 26.88 6.11
N THR A 82 -25.66 28.15 6.40
CA THR A 82 -25.09 29.29 5.64
C THR A 82 -23.57 29.36 5.77
N SER A 83 -23.03 29.07 6.96
CA SER A 83 -21.59 29.08 7.19
C SER A 83 -20.92 27.94 6.41
N VAL A 84 -21.51 26.74 6.46
CA VAL A 84 -21.09 25.54 5.73
C VAL A 84 -21.09 25.80 4.21
N ALA A 85 -22.21 26.30 3.68
CA ALA A 85 -22.34 26.69 2.27
C ALA A 85 -21.30 27.74 1.84
N GLY A 86 -21.01 28.70 2.72
CA GLY A 86 -19.98 29.72 2.48
C GLY A 86 -18.57 29.15 2.41
N ILE A 87 -18.20 28.21 3.29
CA ILE A 87 -16.90 27.53 3.24
C ILE A 87 -16.75 26.75 1.92
N ALA A 88 -17.81 26.05 1.50
CA ALA A 88 -17.80 25.31 0.25
C ALA A 88 -17.72 26.21 -0.98
N ALA A 89 -18.54 27.26 -1.07
CA ALA A 89 -18.77 27.96 -2.34
C ALA A 89 -19.08 29.46 -2.26
N ALA A 90 -18.69 30.20 -1.21
CA ALA A 90 -18.76 31.66 -1.23
C ALA A 90 -17.99 32.25 -2.44
N ARG A 91 -18.54 33.28 -3.07
CA ARG A 91 -17.98 33.91 -4.28
C ARG A 91 -16.57 34.45 -4.05
N THR A 92 -15.62 34.04 -4.88
CA THR A 92 -14.22 34.47 -4.76
C THR A 92 -13.92 35.67 -5.65
N ASP A 93 -13.10 36.59 -5.14
CA ASP A 93 -12.59 37.79 -5.84
C ASP A 93 -13.67 38.84 -6.22
N ASN A 94 -14.82 38.83 -5.54
CA ASN A 94 -15.88 39.84 -5.69
C ASN A 94 -15.63 41.14 -4.89
N GLY A 95 -14.56 41.18 -4.08
CA GLY A 95 -14.17 42.32 -3.24
C GLY A 95 -14.95 42.47 -1.93
N ILE A 96 -15.71 41.45 -1.53
CA ILE A 96 -16.53 41.40 -0.32
C ILE A 96 -16.12 40.17 0.50
N GLY A 97 -16.29 40.23 1.82
CA GLY A 97 -16.37 39.01 2.62
C GLY A 97 -15.18 38.04 2.61
N VAL A 98 -15.49 36.80 2.23
CA VAL A 98 -14.64 35.60 2.32
C VAL A 98 -14.50 34.94 0.95
N SER A 99 -13.98 33.72 0.89
CA SER A 99 -13.91 32.94 -0.35
C SER A 99 -14.13 31.47 -0.03
N GLY A 100 -15.04 30.83 -0.75
CA GLY A 100 -15.27 29.39 -0.64
C GLY A 100 -14.27 28.62 -1.48
N VAL A 101 -14.08 27.34 -1.15
CA VAL A 101 -13.16 26.46 -1.88
C VAL A 101 -13.52 26.38 -3.37
N ALA A 102 -14.79 26.15 -3.68
CA ALA A 102 -15.34 26.10 -5.04
C ALA A 102 -16.09 27.39 -5.43
N GLY A 103 -15.65 28.55 -4.95
CA GLY A 103 -16.34 29.84 -5.11
C GLY A 103 -16.38 30.44 -6.52
N GLY A 104 -15.63 29.88 -7.47
CA GLY A 104 -15.39 30.48 -8.78
C GLY A 104 -14.33 31.58 -8.74
N TRP A 105 -14.29 32.47 -9.73
CA TRP A 105 -13.36 33.61 -9.73
C TRP A 105 -13.87 34.76 -10.61
N ASP A 106 -14.28 35.86 -9.98
CA ASP A 106 -14.95 36.97 -10.67
C ASP A 106 -14.07 37.66 -11.71
N SER A 107 -12.81 37.96 -11.39
CA SER A 107 -11.92 38.64 -12.36
C SER A 107 -11.58 37.78 -13.59
N ALA A 108 -11.83 36.47 -13.53
CA ALA A 108 -11.68 35.53 -14.63
C ALA A 108 -13.03 35.15 -15.27
N ASN A 109 -14.16 35.68 -14.77
CA ASN A 109 -15.52 35.33 -15.19
C ASN A 109 -15.80 33.82 -15.12
N VAL A 110 -15.36 33.19 -14.04
CA VAL A 110 -15.56 31.76 -13.75
C VAL A 110 -16.64 31.62 -12.68
N SER A 111 -17.70 30.87 -12.97
CA SER A 111 -18.76 30.55 -12.00
C SER A 111 -18.24 29.59 -10.93
N GLY A 112 -18.73 29.72 -9.70
CA GLY A 112 -18.49 28.73 -8.66
C GLY A 112 -19.42 27.52 -8.77
N ALA A 113 -19.21 26.56 -7.87
CA ALA A 113 -20.17 25.49 -7.64
C ALA A 113 -21.51 26.07 -7.15
N LYS A 114 -22.60 25.38 -7.46
CA LYS A 114 -23.97 25.79 -7.14
C LYS A 114 -24.45 25.13 -5.87
N VAL A 115 -24.85 25.91 -4.88
CA VAL A 115 -25.33 25.42 -3.58
C VAL A 115 -26.82 25.14 -3.66
N MET A 116 -27.21 23.87 -3.52
CA MET A 116 -28.59 23.44 -3.30
C MET A 116 -28.82 23.37 -1.79
N ALA A 117 -29.80 24.13 -1.29
CA ALA A 117 -30.04 24.24 0.15
C ALA A 117 -31.09 23.22 0.60
N LEU A 118 -30.72 22.31 1.51
CA LEU A 118 -31.64 21.34 2.08
C LEU A 118 -31.78 21.55 3.59
N ARG A 119 -32.94 22.07 3.99
CA ARG A 119 -33.24 22.46 5.37
C ARG A 119 -33.94 21.32 6.11
N MET A 120 -33.16 20.54 6.84
CA MET A 120 -33.67 19.42 7.63
C MET A 120 -33.54 19.63 9.15
N ILE A 121 -32.76 20.64 9.58
CA ILE A 121 -32.55 20.95 10.99
C ILE A 121 -33.23 22.27 11.35
N THR A 122 -34.40 22.22 12.00
CA THR A 122 -35.18 23.40 12.41
C THR A 122 -35.37 23.51 13.93
N GLY A 123 -34.92 22.52 14.69
CA GLY A 123 -35.15 22.45 16.14
C GLY A 123 -34.81 21.10 16.76
N ASP A 124 -35.74 20.53 17.53
CA ASP A 124 -35.55 19.28 18.32
C ASP A 124 -35.01 18.12 17.46
N LEU A 125 -34.11 17.34 18.06
CA LEU A 125 -33.32 16.28 17.40
C LEU A 125 -34.13 15.02 17.04
N GLU A 126 -35.38 14.88 17.47
CA GLU A 126 -36.18 13.64 17.35
C GLU A 126 -36.78 13.39 15.95
N SER A 127 -36.64 14.31 14.99
CA SER A 127 -37.20 14.19 13.62
C SER A 127 -36.17 14.31 12.50
N GLN A 128 -34.88 14.06 12.78
CA GLN A 128 -33.80 14.33 11.84
C GLN A 128 -33.53 13.21 10.84
N GLU A 129 -33.83 11.95 11.18
CA GLU A 129 -33.58 10.80 10.29
C GLU A 129 -34.48 10.86 9.05
N ASP A 130 -35.80 10.83 9.20
CA ASP A 130 -36.75 10.90 8.08
C ASP A 130 -36.47 12.13 7.19
N ALA A 131 -36.19 13.28 7.83
CA ALA A 131 -35.89 14.52 7.10
C ALA A 131 -34.54 14.46 6.37
N ALA A 132 -33.56 13.72 6.88
CA ALA A 132 -32.29 13.48 6.21
C ALA A 132 -32.46 12.53 5.02
N VAL A 133 -33.20 11.42 5.20
CA VAL A 133 -33.53 10.48 4.11
C VAL A 133 -34.23 11.21 2.97
N ASP A 134 -35.27 12.00 3.26
CA ASP A 134 -35.97 12.81 2.25
C ASP A 134 -35.03 13.82 1.57
N ALA A 135 -34.04 14.35 2.29
CA ALA A 135 -33.09 15.31 1.75
C ALA A 135 -32.06 14.65 0.83
N PHE A 136 -31.59 13.44 1.17
CA PHE A 136 -30.78 12.62 0.28
C PHE A 136 -31.54 12.31 -1.01
N CYS A 137 -32.80 11.83 -0.91
CA CYS A 137 -33.63 11.57 -2.08
C CYS A 137 -33.78 12.82 -2.96
N TYR A 138 -34.08 13.98 -2.37
CA TYR A 138 -34.19 15.23 -3.15
C TYR A 138 -32.87 15.58 -3.84
N ALA A 139 -31.74 15.44 -3.16
CA ALA A 139 -30.42 15.74 -3.73
C ALA A 139 -30.08 14.81 -4.91
N ILE A 140 -30.37 13.51 -4.77
CA ILE A 140 -30.17 12.49 -5.81
C ILE A 140 -31.08 12.79 -7.02
N GLU A 141 -32.39 13.00 -6.78
CA GLU A 141 -33.37 13.27 -7.83
C GLU A 141 -33.10 14.57 -8.60
N ASN A 142 -32.41 15.53 -7.97
CA ASN A 142 -31.97 16.78 -8.61
C ASN A 142 -30.50 16.76 -9.07
N GLU A 143 -29.91 15.56 -9.21
CA GLU A 143 -28.58 15.32 -9.80
C GLU A 143 -27.47 16.14 -9.11
N ALA A 144 -27.45 16.16 -7.77
CA ALA A 144 -26.35 16.76 -7.02
C ALA A 144 -25.02 16.07 -7.36
N ASP A 145 -23.94 16.83 -7.47
CA ASP A 145 -22.61 16.25 -7.73
C ASP A 145 -21.91 15.82 -6.43
N VAL A 146 -22.21 16.53 -5.34
CA VAL A 146 -21.64 16.36 -4.00
C VAL A 146 -22.73 16.62 -2.95
N ILE A 147 -22.82 15.76 -1.94
CA ILE A 147 -23.66 15.94 -0.75
C ILE A 147 -22.76 16.23 0.44
N ASN A 148 -23.02 17.32 1.17
CA ASN A 148 -22.31 17.67 2.40
C ASN A 148 -23.20 17.41 3.63
N CYS A 149 -22.70 16.58 4.53
CA CYS A 149 -23.29 16.25 5.81
C CYS A 149 -22.41 16.79 6.95
N SER A 150 -22.70 18.01 7.41
CA SER A 150 -22.00 18.64 8.55
C SER A 150 -22.69 18.35 9.90
N TRP A 151 -23.22 17.14 10.02
CA TRP A 151 -24.01 16.60 11.13
C TRP A 151 -23.74 15.09 11.23
N GLY A 152 -24.18 14.46 12.32
CA GLY A 152 -24.04 13.02 12.52
C GLY A 152 -24.64 12.55 13.85
N PHE A 153 -24.86 11.25 13.95
CA PHE A 153 -25.38 10.53 15.11
C PHE A 153 -24.23 9.80 15.81
N ALA A 154 -23.56 10.52 16.71
CA ALA A 154 -22.48 9.98 17.53
C ALA A 154 -22.96 8.74 18.33
N GLY A 155 -22.20 7.66 18.25
CA GLY A 155 -22.50 6.41 18.95
C GLY A 155 -23.35 5.40 18.19
N ALA A 156 -23.61 5.63 16.90
CA ALA A 156 -24.44 4.79 16.04
C ALA A 156 -23.70 4.31 14.78
N ASP A 157 -24.20 3.24 14.16
CA ASP A 157 -23.75 2.70 12.86
C ASP A 157 -24.93 2.46 11.89
N SER A 158 -24.68 1.88 10.72
CA SER A 158 -25.72 1.61 9.71
C SER A 158 -26.85 0.70 10.20
N THR A 159 -26.62 -0.11 11.24
CA THR A 159 -27.67 -0.98 11.79
C THR A 159 -28.69 -0.22 12.63
N ASP A 160 -28.33 0.97 13.12
CA ASP A 160 -29.23 1.87 13.82
C ASP A 160 -30.09 2.70 12.86
N TYR A 161 -29.61 2.94 11.62
CA TYR A 161 -30.22 3.82 10.62
C TYR A 161 -30.25 3.20 9.20
N PRO A 162 -30.94 2.05 8.99
CA PRO A 162 -30.87 1.32 7.73
C PRO A 162 -31.51 2.07 6.55
N GLU A 163 -32.53 2.89 6.76
CA GLU A 163 -33.10 3.71 5.67
C GLU A 163 -32.14 4.82 5.22
N LEU A 164 -31.28 5.32 6.11
CA LEU A 164 -30.23 6.29 5.75
C LEU A 164 -29.06 5.61 5.02
N ASP A 165 -28.73 4.37 5.40
CA ASP A 165 -27.79 3.47 4.70
C ASP A 165 -28.23 3.24 3.24
N ASP A 166 -29.49 2.83 3.03
CA ASP A 166 -30.04 2.58 1.69
C ASP A 166 -29.91 3.81 0.77
N VAL A 167 -30.15 5.03 1.26
CA VAL A 167 -30.05 6.24 0.42
C VAL A 167 -28.62 6.77 0.25
N ILE A 168 -27.69 6.39 1.13
CA ILE A 168 -26.25 6.63 0.92
C ILE A 168 -25.75 5.71 -0.19
N ASP A 169 -26.16 4.44 -0.17
CA ASP A 169 -25.89 3.48 -1.26
C ASP A 169 -26.48 3.98 -2.59
N ASP A 170 -27.73 4.47 -2.61
CA ASP A 170 -28.34 5.05 -3.82
C ASP A 170 -27.55 6.27 -4.35
N ALA A 171 -27.02 7.13 -3.45
CA ALA A 171 -26.19 8.27 -3.84
C ALA A 171 -24.86 7.81 -4.46
N VAL A 172 -24.24 6.78 -3.88
CA VAL A 172 -23.01 6.15 -4.37
C VAL A 172 -23.23 5.50 -5.74
N ASP A 173 -24.33 4.78 -5.93
CA ASP A 173 -24.70 4.13 -7.20
C ASP A 173 -24.92 5.15 -8.35
N GLU A 174 -25.31 6.39 -8.01
CA GLU A 174 -25.44 7.53 -8.94
C GLU A 174 -24.16 8.39 -9.03
N GLU A 175 -23.03 7.90 -8.47
CA GLU A 175 -21.71 8.56 -8.48
C GLU A 175 -21.68 9.93 -7.79
N ILE A 176 -22.54 10.14 -6.80
CA ILE A 176 -22.61 11.35 -5.98
C ILE A 176 -21.64 11.23 -4.81
N VAL A 177 -20.76 12.22 -4.65
CA VAL A 177 -19.76 12.20 -3.56
C VAL A 177 -20.43 12.63 -2.26
N VAL A 178 -20.50 11.75 -1.26
CA VAL A 178 -21.04 12.06 0.07
C VAL A 178 -19.90 12.38 1.03
N VAL A 179 -19.90 13.58 1.62
CA VAL A 179 -18.84 14.06 2.52
C VAL A 179 -19.43 14.37 3.89
N CYS A 180 -18.90 13.72 4.93
CA CYS A 180 -19.47 13.74 6.28
C CYS A 180 -18.44 14.26 7.29
N SER A 181 -18.84 15.17 8.17
CA SER A 181 -18.00 15.58 9.30
C SER A 181 -17.97 14.50 10.37
N SER A 182 -16.78 14.11 10.84
CA SER A 182 -16.67 13.08 11.88
C SER A 182 -16.75 13.65 13.29
N GLN A 183 -17.38 12.91 14.20
CA GLN A 183 -17.58 13.26 15.60
C GLN A 183 -17.02 12.18 16.53
N SER A 184 -16.43 12.61 17.64
CA SER A 184 -15.89 11.70 18.66
C SER A 184 -17.01 11.13 19.55
N ASP A 185 -17.10 9.80 19.66
CA ASP A 185 -17.93 9.11 20.64
C ASP A 185 -17.12 8.05 21.41
N PRO A 186 -17.43 7.74 22.70
CA PRO A 186 -16.78 6.66 23.43
C PRO A 186 -16.90 5.26 22.80
N SER A 187 -17.91 5.00 21.96
CA SER A 187 -18.01 3.73 21.21
C SER A 187 -17.05 3.66 20.02
N GLY A 188 -16.53 4.81 19.55
CA GLY A 188 -15.79 4.92 18.30
C GLY A 188 -16.67 4.95 17.03
N LEU A 189 -18.00 5.00 17.20
CA LEU A 189 -18.97 5.01 16.12
C LEU A 189 -19.53 6.42 15.88
N ASP A 190 -19.74 6.78 14.63
CA ASP A 190 -20.39 8.03 14.22
C ASP A 190 -20.98 7.91 12.82
N TYR A 191 -22.31 7.95 12.71
CA TYR A 191 -23.02 7.75 11.45
C TYR A 191 -23.68 9.05 10.95
N PRO A 192 -23.57 9.43 9.66
CA PRO A 192 -23.10 8.61 8.54
C PRO A 192 -21.58 8.67 8.28
N ALA A 193 -20.78 9.37 9.07
CA ALA A 193 -19.36 9.57 8.76
C ALA A 193 -18.54 8.27 8.67
N MET A 194 -18.88 7.24 9.44
CA MET A 194 -18.19 5.95 9.41
C MET A 194 -18.65 5.02 8.28
N ASP A 195 -19.64 5.45 7.50
CA ASP A 195 -20.15 4.64 6.41
C ASP A 195 -19.15 4.53 5.26
N TYR A 196 -19.00 3.33 4.69
CA TYR A 196 -18.02 3.08 3.63
C TYR A 196 -18.29 3.86 2.34
N GLY A 197 -19.55 4.20 2.06
CA GLY A 197 -19.98 5.03 0.94
C GLY A 197 -19.75 6.53 1.14
N THR A 198 -19.13 6.94 2.26
CA THR A 198 -18.89 8.35 2.58
C THR A 198 -17.42 8.69 2.71
N ILE A 199 -17.11 9.98 2.63
CA ILE A 199 -15.80 10.55 2.95
C ILE A 199 -15.88 11.18 4.35
N ALA A 200 -15.24 10.53 5.32
CA ALA A 200 -15.19 10.88 6.72
C ALA A 200 -14.13 11.95 7.02
N VAL A 201 -14.56 13.16 7.37
CA VAL A 201 -13.67 14.31 7.52
C VAL A 201 -13.55 14.75 8.98
N GLY A 202 -12.34 14.61 9.51
CA GLY A 202 -11.98 15.10 10.84
C GLY A 202 -11.54 16.56 10.83
N GLY A 203 -11.47 17.16 12.00
CA GLY A 203 -11.06 18.55 12.16
C GLY A 203 -9.72 18.67 12.86
N VAL A 204 -8.87 19.59 12.41
CA VAL A 204 -7.63 20.00 13.12
C VAL A 204 -7.59 21.50 13.37
N ASN A 205 -7.00 21.90 14.49
CA ASN A 205 -6.90 23.30 14.89
C ASN A 205 -5.57 23.94 14.46
N SER A 206 -5.44 25.25 14.68
CA SER A 206 -4.27 26.04 14.31
C SER A 206 -2.98 25.70 15.07
N ASP A 207 -3.08 24.94 16.17
CA ASP A 207 -1.93 24.44 16.92
C ASP A 207 -1.50 23.04 16.44
N GLU A 208 -1.98 22.62 15.26
CA GLU A 208 -1.72 21.34 14.61
C GLU A 208 -2.24 20.11 15.38
N ASN A 209 -3.16 20.32 16.32
CA ASN A 209 -3.79 19.23 17.07
C ASN A 209 -5.17 18.92 16.52
N LEU A 210 -5.62 17.68 16.72
CA LEU A 210 -7.00 17.28 16.50
C LEU A 210 -7.99 18.22 17.22
N ALA A 211 -9.08 18.59 16.54
CA ALA A 211 -10.18 19.35 17.11
C ALA A 211 -10.89 18.51 18.17
N GLY A 212 -11.41 19.17 19.21
CA GLY A 212 -11.88 18.48 20.42
C GLY A 212 -13.05 17.50 20.23
N LEU A 213 -13.79 17.58 19.13
CA LEU A 213 -14.85 16.62 18.77
C LEU A 213 -14.52 15.78 17.53
N SER A 214 -13.30 15.82 16.99
CA SER A 214 -13.01 15.01 15.79
C SER A 214 -13.13 13.53 16.07
N GLY A 215 -13.81 12.82 15.18
CA GLY A 215 -13.87 11.36 15.20
C GLY A 215 -12.48 10.73 15.09
N VAL A 216 -12.36 9.52 15.60
CA VAL A 216 -11.15 8.68 15.49
C VAL A 216 -11.60 7.25 15.20
N GLY A 217 -10.97 6.61 14.22
CA GLY A 217 -11.35 5.28 13.75
C GLY A 217 -10.56 4.85 12.52
N ASP A 218 -10.62 3.57 12.19
CA ASP A 218 -10.11 3.02 10.93
C ASP A 218 -10.93 3.48 9.71
N TRP A 219 -12.14 3.98 9.93
CA TRP A 219 -13.03 4.56 8.93
C TRP A 219 -12.72 6.03 8.55
N MET A 220 -11.71 6.66 9.17
CA MET A 220 -11.37 8.06 8.93
C MET A 220 -10.65 8.27 7.59
N ASP A 221 -11.15 9.16 6.72
CA ASP A 221 -10.51 9.43 5.42
C ASP A 221 -9.38 10.45 5.52
N LEU A 222 -9.66 11.64 6.04
CA LEU A 222 -8.67 12.69 6.19
C LEU A 222 -9.13 13.74 7.20
N VAL A 223 -8.25 14.66 7.54
CA VAL A 223 -8.57 15.84 8.33
C VAL A 223 -8.50 17.10 7.47
N ALA A 224 -9.33 18.09 7.79
CA ALA A 224 -9.24 19.41 7.20
C ALA A 224 -9.21 20.49 8.29
N PRO A 225 -8.76 21.72 7.94
CA PRO A 225 -8.71 22.82 8.90
C PRO A 225 -10.08 23.09 9.51
N ASN A 226 -10.09 23.12 10.83
CA ASN A 226 -11.27 23.30 11.63
C ASN A 226 -10.94 24.31 12.72
N GLU A 227 -10.96 25.58 12.30
CA GLU A 227 -10.30 26.65 13.04
C GLU A 227 -11.04 27.09 14.31
N ASN A 228 -10.25 27.60 15.25
CA ASN A 228 -10.68 28.23 16.48
C ASN A 228 -11.57 29.48 16.18
N PRO A 229 -12.79 29.59 16.75
CA PRO A 229 -13.78 30.67 16.52
C PRO A 229 -13.35 32.12 16.79
N SER A 230 -12.07 32.42 17.01
CA SER A 230 -11.65 33.72 17.55
C SER A 230 -10.95 34.65 16.54
N THR A 231 -10.57 34.19 15.33
CA THR A 231 -9.74 35.03 14.43
C THR A 231 -10.11 35.07 12.94
N LYS A 232 -10.83 34.09 12.38
CA LYS A 232 -11.24 34.08 10.96
C LYS A 232 -12.76 34.21 10.82
N LYS A 233 -13.17 34.89 9.75
CA LYS A 233 -14.58 35.12 9.43
C LYS A 233 -15.06 34.07 8.44
N VAL A 234 -16.29 33.62 8.64
CA VAL A 234 -17.15 32.92 7.69
C VAL A 234 -18.34 33.84 7.38
N ILE A 235 -19.13 33.48 6.37
CA ILE A 235 -20.46 34.06 6.18
C ILE A 235 -21.32 33.73 7.40
N GLY A 236 -22.17 34.67 7.87
CA GLY A 236 -23.08 34.40 8.99
C GLY A 236 -23.98 35.58 9.39
N ASN A 237 -24.21 35.77 10.70
CA ASN A 237 -25.30 36.58 11.35
C ASN A 237 -25.48 38.04 10.86
N ALA A 238 -26.30 38.86 11.54
CA ALA A 238 -26.69 40.25 11.25
C ALA A 238 -25.57 41.24 10.82
N SER A 239 -24.29 40.93 11.08
CA SER A 239 -23.15 41.63 10.50
C SER A 239 -22.68 41.11 9.12
N LYS A 240 -23.45 40.20 8.49
CA LYS A 240 -23.18 39.38 7.30
C LYS A 240 -22.02 38.40 7.42
N TYR A 241 -21.09 38.71 8.32
CA TYR A 241 -19.91 37.90 8.59
C TYR A 241 -19.77 37.70 10.08
N SER A 242 -19.52 36.45 10.48
CA SER A 242 -19.28 36.05 11.85
C SER A 242 -18.12 35.07 11.93
N THR A 243 -17.79 34.64 13.14
CA THR A 243 -16.91 33.49 13.37
C THR A 243 -17.76 32.23 13.43
N PHE A 244 -17.25 31.11 12.93
CA PHE A 244 -17.97 29.84 13.00
C PHE A 244 -18.24 29.50 14.48
N GLY A 245 -19.51 29.27 14.84
CA GLY A 245 -19.95 29.10 16.22
C GLY A 245 -19.69 27.68 16.73
N GLY A 246 -19.27 27.53 17.99
CA GLY A 246 -19.06 26.23 18.65
C GLY A 246 -17.59 25.83 18.68
N GLY A 247 -16.91 26.06 19.80
CA GLY A 247 -15.45 25.96 19.95
C GLY A 247 -14.80 24.58 19.79
N SER A 248 -15.48 23.59 19.22
CA SER A 248 -14.96 22.23 19.05
C SER A 248 -15.60 21.40 17.90
N THR A 249 -16.44 21.95 17.01
CA THR A 249 -17.17 21.17 15.96
C THR A 249 -16.27 20.75 14.81
N THR A 250 -16.51 19.66 14.07
CA THR A 250 -15.82 19.31 12.79
C THR A 250 -16.53 19.81 11.53
N SER A 251 -17.70 20.42 11.69
CA SER A 251 -18.57 20.91 10.61
C SER A 251 -17.95 21.97 9.68
N ALA A 252 -16.81 22.57 10.04
CA ALA A 252 -16.09 23.46 9.13
C ALA A 252 -15.11 22.72 8.20
N ALA A 253 -14.76 21.47 8.53
CA ALA A 253 -13.82 20.64 7.78
C ALA A 253 -14.49 19.97 6.57
N ALA A 254 -15.65 19.33 6.77
CA ALA A 254 -16.42 18.67 5.71
C ALA A 254 -16.69 19.57 4.49
N PRO A 255 -17.19 20.82 4.62
CA PRO A 255 -17.46 21.67 3.46
C PRO A 255 -16.20 22.10 2.69
N MET A 256 -15.01 22.08 3.31
CA MET A 256 -13.75 22.29 2.58
C MET A 256 -13.47 21.11 1.64
N VAL A 257 -13.72 19.89 2.11
CA VAL A 257 -13.59 18.66 1.32
C VAL A 257 -14.69 18.59 0.26
N SER A 258 -15.95 18.93 0.57
CA SER A 258 -17.04 18.99 -0.41
C SER A 258 -16.76 19.99 -1.53
N GLY A 259 -16.24 21.17 -1.18
CA GLY A 259 -15.80 22.14 -2.19
C GLY A 259 -14.63 21.61 -3.03
N THR A 260 -13.72 20.85 -2.43
CA THR A 260 -12.61 20.22 -3.17
C THR A 260 -13.14 19.14 -4.11
N ALA A 261 -14.01 18.24 -3.65
CA ALA A 261 -14.67 17.23 -4.48
C ALA A 261 -15.40 17.86 -5.69
N ALA A 262 -16.11 18.98 -5.46
CA ALA A 262 -16.74 19.73 -6.54
C ALA A 262 -15.73 20.32 -7.54
N LEU A 263 -14.53 20.73 -7.11
CA LEU A 263 -13.46 21.13 -8.01
C LEU A 263 -12.91 19.95 -8.82
N LEU A 264 -12.77 18.77 -8.20
CA LEU A 264 -12.31 17.56 -8.90
C LEU A 264 -13.31 17.15 -10.00
N LYS A 265 -14.60 17.05 -9.67
CA LYS A 265 -15.65 16.76 -10.66
C LYS A 265 -15.81 17.87 -11.71
N ALA A 266 -15.45 19.12 -11.41
CA ALA A 266 -15.40 20.21 -12.40
C ALA A 266 -14.28 20.01 -13.43
N ILE A 267 -13.17 19.38 -13.04
CA ILE A 267 -12.02 19.09 -13.90
C ILE A 267 -12.37 17.90 -14.79
N ASP A 268 -12.87 16.83 -14.19
CA ASP A 268 -13.34 15.64 -14.89
C ASP A 268 -14.67 15.16 -14.28
N GLY A 269 -15.75 15.37 -15.03
CA GLY A 269 -17.09 14.95 -14.60
C GLY A 269 -17.35 13.45 -14.70
N SER A 270 -16.40 12.67 -15.20
CA SER A 270 -16.48 11.20 -15.24
C SER A 270 -15.86 10.50 -14.03
N LEU A 271 -15.21 11.26 -13.13
CA LEU A 271 -14.71 10.72 -11.87
C LEU A 271 -15.86 10.12 -11.06
N THR A 272 -15.69 8.86 -10.67
CA THR A 272 -16.60 8.16 -9.76
C THR A 272 -16.42 8.70 -8.33
N TRP A 273 -17.37 8.40 -7.45
CA TRP A 273 -17.25 8.82 -6.05
C TRP A 273 -15.98 8.23 -5.39
N SER A 274 -15.64 6.98 -5.73
CA SER A 274 -14.49 6.25 -5.21
C SER A 274 -13.17 6.87 -5.66
N GLU A 275 -13.08 7.30 -6.92
CA GLU A 275 -11.89 8.00 -7.43
C GLU A 275 -11.69 9.35 -6.78
N VAL A 276 -12.78 10.10 -6.56
CA VAL A 276 -12.71 11.37 -5.82
C VAL A 276 -12.18 11.13 -4.41
N ARG A 277 -12.69 10.11 -3.72
CA ARG A 277 -12.21 9.71 -2.38
C ARG A 277 -10.73 9.35 -2.40
N GLU A 278 -10.30 8.50 -3.33
CA GLU A 278 -8.90 8.08 -3.45
C GLU A 278 -7.97 9.24 -3.80
N ILE A 279 -8.35 10.16 -4.69
CA ILE A 279 -7.56 11.36 -4.96
C ILE A 279 -7.40 12.18 -3.67
N LEU A 280 -8.47 12.38 -2.90
CA LEU A 280 -8.42 13.15 -1.65
C LEU A 280 -7.53 12.50 -0.59
N ARG A 281 -7.63 11.17 -0.41
CA ARG A 281 -6.80 10.39 0.53
C ARG A 281 -5.34 10.41 0.13
N ASN A 282 -5.06 10.06 -1.12
CA ASN A 282 -3.71 9.92 -1.61
C ASN A 282 -3.04 11.29 -1.69
N THR A 283 -3.74 12.38 -1.96
CA THR A 283 -3.13 13.71 -1.96
C THR A 283 -3.07 14.37 -0.58
N ALA A 284 -3.64 13.74 0.46
CA ALA A 284 -3.57 14.26 1.81
C ALA A 284 -2.11 14.34 2.28
N LYS A 285 -1.79 15.46 2.91
CA LYS A 285 -0.46 15.73 3.42
C LYS A 285 -0.31 15.10 4.80
N SER A 286 0.69 14.23 4.95
CA SER A 286 1.09 13.71 6.25
C SER A 286 1.21 14.82 7.31
N TRP A 287 0.64 14.57 8.48
CA TRP A 287 0.43 15.56 9.52
C TRP A 287 1.31 15.27 10.74
N PRO A 288 1.90 16.29 11.42
CA PRO A 288 2.86 16.05 12.52
C PRO A 288 2.36 15.20 13.70
N GLY A 289 1.04 15.04 13.84
CA GLY A 289 0.42 14.21 14.88
C GLY A 289 0.26 12.73 14.52
N MET A 290 0.55 12.33 13.29
CA MET A 290 0.37 10.97 12.79
C MET A 290 1.50 10.06 13.28
N SER A 291 1.12 8.84 13.67
CA SER A 291 2.05 7.78 14.06
C SER A 291 2.63 7.01 12.87
N ASP A 292 1.84 6.88 11.81
CA ASP A 292 2.21 6.35 10.50
C ASP A 292 1.90 7.43 9.45
N PRO A 293 2.85 7.82 8.57
CA PRO A 293 2.64 8.86 7.59
C PRO A 293 1.58 8.54 6.53
N ASP A 294 1.22 7.28 6.32
CA ASP A 294 0.29 6.84 5.27
C ASP A 294 -1.16 6.74 5.77
N PHE A 295 -1.36 6.38 7.04
CA PHE A 295 -2.67 6.36 7.68
C PHE A 295 -2.58 6.42 9.21
N ASP A 296 -3.41 7.25 9.85
CA ASP A 296 -3.55 7.29 11.31
C ASP A 296 -5.02 7.37 11.70
N GLN A 297 -5.48 6.54 12.66
CA GLN A 297 -6.89 6.52 13.07
C GLN A 297 -7.43 7.86 13.56
N ALA A 298 -6.57 8.80 13.97
CA ALA A 298 -7.00 10.15 14.36
C ALA A 298 -7.00 11.14 13.20
N TYR A 299 -6.16 10.95 12.19
CA TYR A 299 -5.95 11.92 11.11
C TYR A 299 -6.35 11.41 9.71
N GLY A 300 -6.82 10.17 9.60
CA GLY A 300 -6.99 9.47 8.33
C GLY A 300 -5.67 9.41 7.56
N HIS A 301 -5.71 9.68 6.27
CA HIS A 301 -4.53 9.82 5.41
C HIS A 301 -3.80 11.17 5.56
N GLY A 302 -4.25 12.05 6.46
CA GLY A 302 -3.59 13.31 6.79
C GLY A 302 -4.41 14.54 6.45
N MET A 303 -3.75 15.68 6.30
CA MET A 303 -4.39 16.98 6.06
C MET A 303 -4.76 17.16 4.58
N LEU A 304 -6.00 17.58 4.32
CA LEU A 304 -6.46 18.02 3.00
C LEU A 304 -5.45 18.96 2.31
N ASP A 305 -4.97 18.57 1.13
CA ASP A 305 -4.19 19.43 0.23
C ASP A 305 -4.95 19.65 -1.08
N ILE A 306 -5.66 20.78 -1.16
CA ILE A 306 -6.51 21.13 -2.29
C ILE A 306 -5.70 21.27 -3.59
N LEU A 307 -4.47 21.78 -3.49
CA LEU A 307 -3.63 21.99 -4.68
C LEU A 307 -3.18 20.65 -5.25
N ALA A 308 -2.71 19.75 -4.40
CA ALA A 308 -2.31 18.40 -4.79
C ALA A 308 -3.50 17.62 -5.36
N ALA A 309 -4.67 17.66 -4.71
CA ALA A 309 -5.89 17.01 -5.21
C ALA A 309 -6.30 17.50 -6.61
N VAL A 310 -6.35 18.82 -6.82
CA VAL A 310 -6.68 19.41 -8.14
C VAL A 310 -5.64 19.08 -9.20
N ALA A 311 -4.36 19.01 -8.81
CA ALA A 311 -3.29 18.65 -9.72
C ALA A 311 -3.40 17.17 -10.13
N ALA A 312 -3.67 16.28 -9.18
CA ALA A 312 -3.92 14.85 -9.42
C ALA A 312 -5.13 14.64 -10.33
N ALA A 313 -6.27 15.28 -10.08
CA ALA A 313 -7.44 15.15 -10.96
C ALA A 313 -7.21 15.71 -12.38
N LYS A 314 -6.40 16.77 -12.53
CA LYS A 314 -6.02 17.26 -13.88
C LYS A 314 -5.11 16.29 -14.59
N TYR A 315 -4.15 15.74 -13.87
CA TYR A 315 -3.24 14.77 -14.42
C TYR A 315 -4.00 13.50 -14.79
N ASP A 316 -4.89 13.02 -13.94
CA ASP A 316 -5.79 11.91 -14.25
C ASP A 316 -6.71 12.24 -15.43
N ALA A 317 -7.26 13.44 -15.57
CA ALA A 317 -7.98 13.82 -16.78
C ALA A 317 -7.09 13.83 -18.05
N GLU A 318 -5.80 14.17 -17.90
CA GLU A 318 -4.79 14.16 -18.98
C GLU A 318 -4.20 12.75 -19.23
N VAL A 319 -4.25 11.86 -18.24
CA VAL A 319 -3.67 10.50 -18.21
C VAL A 319 -4.72 9.40 -18.20
N ALA A 320 -6.00 9.71 -18.11
CA ALA A 320 -7.09 8.86 -18.56
C ALA A 320 -6.96 8.64 -20.08
N ASP A 321 -6.23 9.54 -20.77
CA ASP A 321 -5.62 9.30 -22.08
C ASP A 321 -4.25 8.58 -22.01
N SER A 322 -4.01 7.66 -21.04
CA SER A 322 -2.84 6.79 -20.73
C SER A 322 -2.24 5.97 -21.89
N THR A 323 -2.33 6.47 -23.11
CA THR A 323 -1.43 6.18 -24.21
C THR A 323 -0.43 7.33 -24.32
N TYR A 324 0.76 7.13 -23.78
CA TYR A 324 1.87 8.05 -23.98
C TYR A 324 2.36 7.93 -25.43
N SER A 325 1.90 8.86 -26.27
CA SER A 325 2.28 8.98 -27.69
C SER A 325 3.40 10.01 -27.95
N THR A 326 3.82 10.72 -26.90
CA THR A 326 4.97 11.62 -26.88
C THR A 326 5.76 11.43 -25.60
N SER A 327 7.09 11.61 -25.64
CA SER A 327 7.91 11.45 -24.44
C SER A 327 7.57 12.48 -23.38
N VAL A 328 7.43 12.01 -22.14
CA VAL A 328 7.01 12.79 -20.97
C VAL A 328 7.93 12.45 -19.80
N THR A 329 8.27 13.45 -19.00
CA THR A 329 8.86 13.27 -17.67
C THR A 329 7.84 13.73 -16.65
N LEU A 330 7.50 12.89 -15.68
CA LEU A 330 6.60 13.26 -14.61
C LEU A 330 7.29 14.33 -13.74
N PRO A 331 6.68 15.51 -13.54
CA PRO A 331 7.35 16.64 -12.91
C PRO A 331 7.63 16.37 -11.42
N ALA A 332 8.89 16.55 -11.03
CA ALA A 332 9.33 16.35 -9.66
C ALA A 332 8.84 17.43 -8.68
N GLY A 333 8.35 16.99 -7.52
CA GLY A 333 8.03 17.79 -6.34
C GLY A 333 6.58 18.29 -6.25
N ASP A 334 5.73 18.05 -7.25
CA ASP A 334 4.36 18.58 -7.32
C ASP A 334 3.27 17.50 -7.17
N PHE A 335 3.62 16.20 -7.17
CA PHE A 335 2.66 15.09 -7.25
C PHE A 335 3.12 13.89 -6.41
N PRO A 336 2.86 13.88 -5.08
CA PRO A 336 3.31 12.76 -4.25
C PRO A 336 2.59 11.45 -4.61
N ASN A 337 1.37 11.50 -5.17
CA ASN A 337 0.56 10.31 -5.44
C ASN A 337 -0.23 10.43 -6.74
N LEU A 338 -0.03 9.47 -7.65
CA LEU A 338 -0.69 9.34 -8.94
C LEU A 338 -1.64 8.14 -8.92
N TYR A 339 -2.92 8.36 -9.20
CA TYR A 339 -3.89 7.29 -9.40
C TYR A 339 -3.97 6.90 -10.88
N VAL A 340 -4.14 5.60 -11.16
CA VAL A 340 -4.13 5.01 -12.51
C VAL A 340 -5.34 4.07 -12.64
N PRO A 341 -6.46 4.54 -13.22
CA PRO A 341 -7.74 3.80 -13.23
C PRO A 341 -7.86 2.73 -14.33
N GLY A 342 -6.81 2.54 -15.14
CA GLY A 342 -6.83 1.63 -16.28
C GLY A 342 -5.45 1.52 -16.92
N ASP A 343 -5.31 0.64 -17.90
CA ASP A 343 -4.01 0.33 -18.51
C ASP A 343 -3.19 1.53 -18.96
N VAL A 344 -1.89 1.45 -18.74
CA VAL A 344 -0.92 2.44 -19.19
C VAL A 344 -0.15 1.90 -20.39
N LEU A 345 -0.32 2.51 -21.56
CA LEU A 345 0.42 2.21 -22.77
C LEU A 345 1.50 3.26 -23.03
N ILE A 346 2.77 2.84 -23.11
CA ILE A 346 3.86 3.67 -23.62
C ILE A 346 4.17 3.22 -25.04
N GLU A 347 3.84 4.06 -26.04
CA GLU A 347 3.94 3.68 -27.45
C GLU A 347 5.40 3.48 -27.93
N PRO A 348 5.62 2.72 -29.02
CA PRO A 348 6.95 2.52 -29.59
C PRO A 348 7.68 3.84 -29.90
N GLY A 349 8.90 3.98 -29.36
CA GLY A 349 9.74 5.16 -29.54
C GLY A 349 9.40 6.35 -28.63
N VAL A 350 8.46 6.17 -27.70
CA VAL A 350 8.14 7.12 -26.63
C VAL A 350 8.89 6.76 -25.36
N THR A 351 9.26 7.77 -24.56
CA THR A 351 9.90 7.58 -23.25
C THR A 351 9.04 8.22 -22.18
N LEU A 352 8.63 7.44 -21.18
CA LEU A 352 8.07 7.93 -19.93
C LEU A 352 9.16 7.89 -18.85
N THR A 353 9.46 9.03 -18.25
CA THR A 353 10.46 9.16 -17.19
C THR A 353 9.81 9.55 -15.86
N ILE A 354 10.19 8.88 -14.78
CA ILE A 354 9.73 9.11 -13.40
C ILE A 354 10.97 9.24 -12.52
N GLU A 355 11.24 10.46 -12.04
CA GLU A 355 12.50 10.84 -11.36
C GLU A 355 12.28 11.47 -9.97
N ASP A 356 11.07 11.38 -9.41
CA ASP A 356 10.71 12.10 -8.18
C ASP A 356 10.60 11.18 -6.97
N ASP A 357 11.54 11.37 -6.05
CA ASP A 357 11.62 10.70 -4.76
C ASP A 357 10.27 10.81 -4.01
N ASN A 358 9.72 9.68 -3.55
CA ASN A 358 8.39 9.55 -2.91
C ASN A 358 7.18 9.65 -3.85
N THR A 359 7.34 9.61 -5.18
CA THR A 359 6.18 9.40 -6.05
C THR A 359 5.57 8.04 -5.73
N LYS A 360 4.28 8.00 -5.42
CA LYS A 360 3.51 6.76 -5.35
C LYS A 360 2.54 6.69 -6.51
N ILE A 361 2.43 5.51 -7.11
CA ILE A 361 1.64 5.24 -8.29
C ILE A 361 0.69 4.11 -7.93
N TYR A 362 -0.59 4.43 -7.94
CA TYR A 362 -1.67 3.56 -7.49
C TYR A 362 -2.52 3.13 -8.66
N SER A 363 -2.29 1.90 -9.12
CA SER A 363 -3.13 1.23 -10.09
C SER A 363 -4.44 0.79 -9.43
N SER A 364 -5.58 1.01 -10.09
CA SER A 364 -6.87 0.59 -9.54
C SER A 364 -6.93 -0.92 -9.28
N ALA A 365 -7.60 -1.30 -8.19
CA ALA A 365 -7.83 -2.69 -7.81
C ALA A 365 -9.18 -3.17 -8.37
N GLY A 366 -9.17 -4.21 -9.22
CA GLY A 366 -10.40 -4.84 -9.71
C GLY A 366 -11.19 -4.02 -10.74
N GLU A 367 -10.67 -2.89 -11.19
CA GLU A 367 -11.20 -2.12 -12.30
C GLU A 367 -10.10 -1.83 -13.32
N ASP A 368 -10.38 -2.11 -14.59
CA ASP A 368 -9.61 -1.61 -15.72
C ASP A 368 -10.54 -0.97 -16.75
N ARG A 369 -10.48 0.38 -16.83
CA ARG A 369 -11.32 1.17 -17.73
C ARG A 369 -10.94 1.05 -19.21
N ARG A 370 -9.80 0.46 -19.53
CA ARG A 370 -9.21 0.49 -20.87
C ARG A 370 -9.17 -0.86 -21.56
N ASN A 371 -8.88 -1.93 -20.84
CA ASN A 371 -8.90 -3.30 -21.34
C ASN A 371 -8.04 -3.43 -22.62
N LEU A 372 -6.84 -2.86 -22.56
CA LEU A 372 -5.82 -2.90 -23.61
C LEU A 372 -4.87 -4.09 -23.44
N GLY A 373 -4.64 -4.55 -22.21
CA GLY A 373 -3.80 -5.70 -21.92
C GLY A 373 -4.56 -7.03 -21.93
N ASN A 374 -4.17 -7.94 -21.04
CA ASN A 374 -4.60 -9.33 -21.08
C ASN A 374 -5.71 -9.63 -20.08
N ASP A 375 -5.72 -8.96 -18.93
CA ASP A 375 -6.68 -9.13 -17.86
C ASP A 375 -7.63 -7.91 -17.83
N PRO A 376 -8.90 -8.09 -18.24
CA PRO A 376 -9.86 -7.00 -18.33
C PRO A 376 -10.27 -6.40 -16.98
N ASP A 377 -9.84 -7.02 -15.87
CA ASP A 377 -10.20 -6.63 -14.51
C ASP A 377 -8.98 -6.09 -13.72
N LYS A 378 -7.79 -5.97 -14.35
CA LYS A 378 -6.57 -5.49 -13.68
C LYS A 378 -5.79 -4.52 -14.53
N VAL A 379 -5.33 -3.43 -13.91
CA VAL A 379 -4.50 -2.42 -14.57
C VAL A 379 -3.12 -2.98 -14.94
N GLU A 380 -2.71 -2.76 -16.19
CA GLU A 380 -1.44 -3.19 -16.75
C GLU A 380 -0.61 -2.02 -17.29
N TRP A 381 0.68 -1.99 -16.95
CA TRP A 381 1.63 -1.03 -17.54
C TRP A 381 2.30 -1.66 -18.78
N LEU A 382 1.71 -1.44 -19.94
CA LEU A 382 2.16 -1.90 -21.25
C LEU A 382 3.27 -1.00 -21.83
N VAL A 383 4.52 -1.41 -21.66
CA VAL A 383 5.69 -0.68 -22.14
C VAL A 383 6.13 -1.19 -23.51
N GLU A 384 5.65 -0.57 -24.60
CA GLU A 384 6.15 -0.81 -25.97
C GLU A 384 7.27 0.16 -26.39
N GLY A 385 7.44 1.26 -25.65
CA GLY A 385 8.52 2.25 -25.80
C GLY A 385 9.61 2.11 -24.74
N THR A 386 9.86 3.17 -23.96
CA THR A 386 10.82 3.17 -22.85
C THR A 386 10.16 3.67 -21.58
N LEU A 387 10.28 2.90 -20.49
CA LEU A 387 9.98 3.34 -19.13
C LEU A 387 11.29 3.56 -18.38
N ASP A 388 11.50 4.75 -17.83
CA ASP A 388 12.70 5.11 -17.07
C ASP A 388 12.28 5.57 -15.67
N VAL A 389 12.52 4.73 -14.67
CA VAL A 389 12.18 4.98 -13.27
C VAL A 389 13.48 5.08 -12.49
N ASP A 390 13.74 6.22 -11.89
CA ASP A 390 14.94 6.49 -11.09
C ASP A 390 14.53 7.23 -9.81
N GLY A 391 14.27 6.47 -8.75
CA GLY A 391 13.96 7.00 -7.42
C GLY A 391 15.21 7.30 -6.59
N GLY A 392 15.00 7.72 -5.35
CA GLY A 392 16.06 8.07 -4.41
C GLY A 392 16.37 6.94 -3.42
N SER A 393 17.63 6.84 -2.99
CA SER A 393 18.05 5.85 -1.98
C SER A 393 17.44 6.03 -0.59
N GLU A 394 16.83 7.20 -0.33
CA GLU A 394 16.13 7.52 0.91
C GLU A 394 14.61 7.45 0.75
N ALA A 395 14.12 7.30 -0.49
CA ALA A 395 12.72 7.41 -0.87
C ALA A 395 12.48 6.79 -2.25
N GLU A 396 12.07 5.52 -2.26
CA GLU A 396 11.77 4.77 -3.48
C GLU A 396 10.51 5.34 -4.17
N ILE A 397 10.42 5.14 -5.50
CA ILE A 397 9.17 5.35 -6.25
C ILE A 397 8.29 4.12 -6.03
N GLU A 398 7.08 4.31 -5.51
CA GLU A 398 6.17 3.21 -5.18
C GLU A 398 5.21 2.92 -6.34
N PHE A 399 5.06 1.64 -6.70
CA PHE A 399 3.99 1.11 -7.54
C PHE A 399 3.17 0.10 -6.71
N SER A 400 1.87 0.37 -6.54
CA SER A 400 0.94 -0.43 -5.70
C SER A 400 -0.51 -0.28 -6.19
N SER A 401 -1.47 -0.94 -5.53
CA SER A 401 -2.90 -0.89 -5.84
C SER A 401 -3.76 0.06 -4.98
N GLY A 402 -3.16 1.09 -4.37
CA GLY A 402 -3.86 2.03 -3.48
C GLY A 402 -3.56 1.81 -1.98
N VAL A 403 -4.40 2.40 -1.12
CA VAL A 403 -4.23 2.41 0.35
C VAL A 403 -5.24 1.54 1.12
N ASP A 404 -6.46 1.35 0.62
CA ASP A 404 -7.51 0.59 1.31
C ASP A 404 -7.84 -0.73 0.61
N GLY A 405 -8.11 -1.77 1.40
CA GLY A 405 -8.54 -3.08 0.87
C GLY A 405 -7.49 -3.84 0.07
N VAL A 406 -6.25 -3.34 0.07
CA VAL A 406 -5.15 -3.83 -0.76
C VAL A 406 -4.84 -5.30 -0.51
N ALA A 407 -4.89 -6.09 -1.57
CA ALA A 407 -4.54 -7.50 -1.58
C ALA A 407 -3.41 -7.79 -2.57
N GLU A 408 -2.71 -8.90 -2.34
CA GLU A 408 -1.74 -9.39 -3.31
C GLU A 408 -2.47 -9.69 -4.64
N GLY A 409 -2.01 -9.10 -5.75
CA GLY A 409 -2.51 -9.40 -7.09
C GLY A 409 -3.63 -8.48 -7.59
N ASP A 410 -3.86 -7.34 -6.93
CA ASP A 410 -4.91 -6.38 -7.29
C ASP A 410 -4.73 -5.73 -8.67
N TRP A 411 -3.47 -5.60 -9.11
CA TRP A 411 -3.09 -5.09 -10.43
C TRP A 411 -2.11 -6.07 -11.09
N GLU A 412 -1.97 -6.04 -12.42
CA GLU A 412 -1.17 -7.07 -13.10
C GLU A 412 0.32 -6.82 -12.92
N GLY A 413 0.75 -5.57 -13.03
CA GLY A 413 2.16 -5.17 -12.91
C GLY A 413 2.69 -4.37 -14.10
N ILE A 414 4.02 -4.31 -14.20
CA ILE A 414 4.73 -3.65 -15.29
C ILE A 414 5.13 -4.65 -16.36
N GLU A 415 4.57 -4.52 -17.56
CA GLU A 415 4.84 -5.38 -18.70
C GLU A 415 5.66 -4.69 -19.79
N VAL A 416 6.95 -5.02 -19.87
CA VAL A 416 7.81 -4.65 -20.99
C VAL A 416 7.51 -5.55 -22.19
N LYS A 417 6.80 -5.00 -23.17
CA LYS A 417 6.32 -5.69 -24.37
C LYS A 417 7.42 -5.73 -25.44
N ALA A 418 7.12 -6.41 -26.55
CA ALA A 418 8.05 -6.61 -27.65
C ALA A 418 8.51 -5.26 -28.27
N GLY A 419 9.80 -4.99 -28.30
CA GLY A 419 10.41 -3.72 -28.75
C GLY A 419 10.50 -2.62 -27.69
N GLY A 420 10.06 -2.91 -26.46
CA GLY A 420 10.09 -2.00 -25.33
C GLY A 420 11.39 -2.07 -24.51
N SER A 421 11.54 -1.18 -23.55
CA SER A 421 12.66 -1.20 -22.61
C SER A 421 12.22 -0.59 -21.28
N ALA A 422 12.78 -1.09 -20.18
CA ALA A 422 12.61 -0.47 -18.88
C ALA A 422 13.92 -0.39 -18.10
N THR A 423 14.16 0.74 -17.45
CA THR A 423 15.15 0.88 -16.39
C THR A 423 14.40 1.22 -15.12
N ILE A 424 14.57 0.42 -14.08
CA ILE A 424 13.89 0.57 -12.80
C ILE A 424 14.95 0.59 -11.71
N ASN A 425 15.16 1.76 -11.11
CA ASN A 425 16.13 1.97 -10.05
C ASN A 425 15.46 2.64 -8.84
N TYR A 426 15.71 2.12 -7.63
CA TYR A 426 15.08 2.61 -6.39
C TYR A 426 13.56 2.70 -6.49
N ALA A 427 12.92 1.58 -6.85
CA ALA A 427 11.46 1.48 -6.88
C ALA A 427 10.98 0.44 -5.87
N LEU A 428 9.83 0.69 -5.26
CA LEU A 428 9.06 -0.26 -4.47
C LEU A 428 7.90 -0.78 -5.30
N VAL A 429 7.92 -2.06 -5.69
CA VAL A 429 6.84 -2.68 -6.49
C VAL A 429 6.14 -3.75 -5.65
N LYS A 430 4.86 -3.49 -5.32
CA LYS A 430 4.09 -4.34 -4.42
C LYS A 430 2.64 -4.55 -4.87
N HIS A 431 2.03 -5.61 -4.34
CA HIS A 431 0.62 -5.97 -4.54
C HIS A 431 0.22 -6.31 -5.99
N ALA A 432 1.21 -6.55 -6.87
CA ALA A 432 0.98 -6.95 -8.24
C ALA A 432 0.78 -8.46 -8.37
N GLU A 433 0.17 -8.91 -9.47
CA GLU A 433 0.19 -10.32 -9.86
C GLU A 433 1.63 -10.74 -10.22
N VAL A 434 2.26 -9.93 -11.08
CA VAL A 434 3.68 -10.02 -11.42
C VAL A 434 4.32 -8.64 -11.36
N GLY A 435 5.23 -8.40 -10.42
CA GLY A 435 5.82 -7.06 -10.22
C GLY A 435 6.36 -6.43 -11.52
N VAL A 436 7.33 -7.08 -12.16
CA VAL A 436 7.82 -6.66 -13.48
C VAL A 436 8.03 -7.86 -14.41
N THR A 437 7.47 -7.77 -15.62
CA THR A 437 7.61 -8.75 -16.70
C THR A 437 8.40 -8.16 -17.88
N TYR A 438 9.46 -8.85 -18.30
CA TYR A 438 10.12 -8.61 -19.60
C TYR A 438 9.74 -9.69 -20.60
N ALA A 439 9.13 -9.29 -21.72
CA ALA A 439 8.96 -10.12 -22.90
C ALA A 439 10.32 -10.53 -23.52
N SER A 440 10.29 -11.38 -24.55
CA SER A 440 11.52 -11.84 -25.22
C SER A 440 12.18 -10.75 -26.05
N ASP A 441 13.52 -10.75 -26.09
CA ASP A 441 14.39 -9.86 -26.87
C ASP A 441 14.54 -8.43 -26.32
N GLU A 442 14.06 -8.17 -25.10
CA GLU A 442 14.09 -6.84 -24.51
C GLU A 442 15.34 -6.56 -23.67
N THR A 443 15.73 -5.29 -23.63
CA THR A 443 16.84 -4.78 -22.81
C THR A 443 16.31 -4.00 -21.63
N GLY A 444 16.92 -4.19 -20.46
CA GLY A 444 16.54 -3.43 -19.28
C GLY A 444 17.48 -3.63 -18.11
N ASN A 445 17.23 -2.87 -17.05
CA ASN A 445 17.94 -3.01 -15.79
C ASN A 445 16.95 -2.82 -14.64
N ILE A 446 16.97 -3.72 -13.67
CA ILE A 446 16.30 -3.54 -12.38
C ILE A 446 17.39 -3.50 -11.32
N SER A 447 17.52 -2.38 -10.61
CA SER A 447 18.55 -2.23 -9.58
C SER A 447 18.13 -1.49 -8.33
N ASN A 448 18.66 -1.90 -7.18
CA ASN A 448 18.43 -1.23 -5.90
C ASN A 448 16.94 -1.04 -5.56
N SER A 449 16.08 -1.94 -6.06
CA SER A 449 14.63 -1.86 -5.91
C SER A 449 14.11 -2.93 -4.95
N THR A 450 12.95 -2.66 -4.39
CA THR A 450 12.26 -3.53 -3.43
C THR A 450 11.01 -4.15 -4.05
N PHE A 451 10.84 -5.46 -3.85
CA PHE A 451 9.66 -6.21 -4.29
C PHE A 451 9.06 -6.96 -3.10
N SER A 452 7.76 -6.81 -2.89
CA SER A 452 7.05 -7.47 -1.78
C SER A 452 5.58 -7.65 -2.08
N ASN A 453 4.92 -8.62 -1.42
CA ASN A 453 3.47 -8.84 -1.50
C ASN A 453 2.95 -9.01 -2.95
N ASN A 454 3.77 -9.52 -3.87
CA ASN A 454 3.33 -9.92 -5.20
C ASN A 454 2.93 -11.41 -5.19
N THR A 455 1.92 -11.82 -5.98
CA THR A 455 1.35 -13.18 -5.87
C THR A 455 2.16 -14.25 -6.60
N THR A 456 2.40 -14.05 -7.90
CA THR A 456 2.86 -15.08 -8.81
C THR A 456 4.37 -15.00 -9.00
N TYR A 457 4.88 -13.83 -9.42
CA TYR A 457 6.32 -13.55 -9.50
C TYR A 457 6.65 -12.12 -9.09
N ASP A 458 7.81 -11.89 -8.49
CA ASP A 458 8.30 -10.51 -8.29
C ASP A 458 8.91 -9.97 -9.58
N ILE A 459 9.74 -10.78 -10.23
CA ILE A 459 10.35 -10.45 -11.52
C ILE A 459 10.23 -11.65 -12.46
N GLN A 460 9.67 -11.42 -13.63
CA GLN A 460 9.58 -12.38 -14.72
C GLN A 460 10.38 -11.89 -15.93
N ALA A 461 11.16 -12.79 -16.55
CA ALA A 461 11.80 -12.49 -17.83
C ALA A 461 11.79 -13.68 -18.79
N GLY A 462 11.54 -13.38 -20.07
CA GLY A 462 11.60 -14.31 -21.18
C GLY A 462 10.27 -15.00 -21.45
N SER A 463 9.93 -15.12 -22.74
CA SER A 463 8.86 -15.97 -23.27
C SER A 463 8.97 -16.14 -24.81
N GLY A 464 10.20 -16.22 -25.35
CA GLY A 464 10.43 -16.21 -26.81
C GLY A 464 11.82 -16.70 -27.23
N ASN A 465 12.22 -16.44 -28.49
CA ASN A 465 13.35 -17.11 -29.16
C ASN A 465 14.60 -16.23 -29.36
N GLY A 466 14.86 -15.25 -28.49
CA GLY A 466 16.13 -14.52 -28.53
C GLY A 466 16.51 -13.82 -27.22
N GLY A 467 17.70 -13.22 -27.24
CA GLY A 467 18.53 -12.96 -26.06
C GLY A 467 18.22 -11.63 -25.37
N ASN A 468 17.90 -11.70 -24.08
CA ASN A 468 17.67 -10.55 -23.22
C ASN A 468 18.99 -10.08 -22.58
N ASP A 469 19.40 -8.83 -22.84
CA ASP A 469 20.45 -8.16 -22.08
C ASP A 469 19.80 -7.48 -20.85
N LEU A 470 19.55 -8.29 -19.82
CA LEU A 470 18.87 -7.88 -18.60
C LEU A 470 19.80 -8.05 -17.40
N THR A 471 20.04 -6.95 -16.68
CA THR A 471 20.71 -6.98 -15.38
C THR A 471 19.68 -6.80 -14.28
N ILE A 472 19.69 -7.70 -13.29
CA ILE A 472 18.87 -7.60 -12.09
C ILE A 472 19.85 -7.62 -10.93
N SER A 473 20.09 -6.46 -10.30
CA SER A 473 21.15 -6.35 -9.29
C SER A 473 20.87 -5.47 -8.09
N GLY A 474 21.29 -5.90 -6.90
CA GLY A 474 21.14 -5.10 -5.68
C GLY A 474 19.70 -4.98 -5.18
N ASN A 475 18.79 -5.83 -5.64
CA ASN A 475 17.38 -5.76 -5.27
C ASN A 475 17.08 -6.53 -3.99
N THR A 476 16.06 -6.09 -3.25
CA THR A 476 15.50 -6.79 -2.09
C THR A 476 14.14 -7.37 -2.47
N ILE A 477 14.00 -8.69 -2.39
CA ILE A 477 12.80 -9.41 -2.84
C ILE A 477 12.25 -10.25 -1.68
N THR A 478 11.06 -9.91 -1.21
CA THR A 478 10.32 -10.69 -0.21
C THR A 478 9.22 -11.48 -0.90
N VAL A 479 9.49 -12.77 -1.12
CA VAL A 479 8.63 -13.63 -1.91
C VAL A 479 7.48 -14.17 -1.04
N GLY A 480 6.26 -13.71 -1.29
CA GLY A 480 5.04 -14.22 -0.65
C GLY A 480 4.68 -15.63 -1.15
N GLY A 481 3.75 -15.69 -2.10
CA GLY A 481 3.44 -16.86 -2.92
C GLY A 481 4.46 -17.05 -4.05
N GLY A 482 4.31 -18.11 -4.86
CA GLY A 482 4.99 -18.15 -6.16
C GLY A 482 6.53 -18.26 -6.14
N THR A 483 7.20 -17.52 -7.04
CA THR A 483 8.66 -17.53 -7.22
C THR A 483 9.20 -16.11 -7.34
N GLY A 484 10.29 -15.78 -6.65
CA GLY A 484 10.87 -14.43 -6.69
C GLY A 484 11.27 -14.01 -8.10
N ILE A 485 12.29 -14.67 -8.67
CA ILE A 485 12.76 -14.41 -10.03
C ILE A 485 12.48 -15.61 -10.93
N GLN A 486 11.62 -15.43 -11.94
CA GLN A 486 11.27 -16.46 -12.92
C GLN A 486 11.83 -16.12 -14.30
N LEU A 487 12.79 -16.92 -14.77
CA LEU A 487 13.44 -16.77 -16.08
C LEU A 487 13.01 -17.90 -17.00
N TYR A 488 12.34 -17.63 -18.13
CA TYR A 488 11.93 -18.65 -19.11
C TYR A 488 12.98 -18.86 -20.22
N SER A 489 12.68 -19.76 -21.16
CA SER A 489 13.57 -20.12 -22.26
C SER A 489 13.85 -18.96 -23.22
N GLY A 490 15.01 -19.00 -23.88
CA GLY A 490 15.38 -18.07 -24.96
C GLY A 490 16.33 -16.96 -24.54
N VAL A 491 16.47 -16.73 -23.24
CA VAL A 491 17.21 -15.59 -22.70
C VAL A 491 18.73 -15.84 -22.63
N ASP A 492 19.50 -15.05 -23.38
CA ASP A 492 20.96 -14.99 -23.34
C ASP A 492 21.39 -13.60 -22.89
N GLY A 493 22.37 -13.49 -21.98
CA GLY A 493 22.83 -12.20 -21.45
C GLY A 493 22.30 -11.80 -20.06
N ILE A 494 21.45 -12.62 -19.42
CA ILE A 494 20.92 -12.30 -18.09
C ILE A 494 22.01 -12.39 -17.00
N THR A 495 22.15 -11.31 -16.24
CA THR A 495 23.01 -11.22 -15.05
C THR A 495 22.15 -10.98 -13.81
N LEU A 496 22.21 -11.88 -12.84
CA LEU A 496 21.63 -11.71 -11.51
C LEU A 496 22.77 -11.52 -10.51
N ASP A 497 22.94 -10.31 -9.97
CA ASP A 497 24.06 -9.99 -9.08
C ASP A 497 23.62 -9.30 -7.78
N ASP A 498 24.12 -9.75 -6.63
CA ASP A 498 23.94 -9.03 -5.35
C ASP A 498 22.47 -8.81 -4.93
N ASN A 499 21.54 -9.68 -5.34
CA ASN A 499 20.15 -9.62 -4.88
C ASN A 499 19.97 -10.36 -3.55
N VAL A 500 19.07 -9.84 -2.71
CA VAL A 500 18.63 -10.47 -1.46
C VAL A 500 17.20 -10.99 -1.66
N ILE A 501 17.01 -12.30 -1.57
CA ILE A 501 15.73 -12.97 -1.80
C ILE A 501 15.34 -13.77 -0.57
N THR A 502 14.30 -13.33 0.12
CA THR A 502 13.77 -14.00 1.31
C THR A 502 12.41 -14.58 0.99
N GLY A 503 12.21 -15.86 1.24
CA GLY A 503 10.91 -16.50 1.06
C GLY A 503 10.18 -16.79 2.36
N SER A 504 9.18 -17.65 2.24
CA SER A 504 8.31 -18.09 3.31
C SER A 504 7.99 -19.59 3.19
N SER A 505 7.06 -20.05 4.02
CA SER A 505 6.57 -21.43 3.96
C SER A 505 5.67 -21.75 2.76
N SER A 506 5.16 -20.73 2.06
CA SER A 506 4.37 -20.87 0.82
C SER A 506 5.20 -20.70 -0.45
N THR A 507 6.40 -20.11 -0.34
CA THR A 507 7.26 -19.83 -1.51
C THR A 507 7.68 -21.11 -2.22
N SER A 508 7.49 -21.13 -3.54
CA SER A 508 7.87 -22.25 -4.39
C SER A 508 9.36 -22.26 -4.70
N ASN A 509 9.94 -21.13 -5.10
CA ASN A 509 11.38 -21.00 -5.34
C ASN A 509 11.86 -19.55 -5.18
N GLY A 510 13.15 -19.34 -4.90
CA GLY A 510 13.76 -18.00 -4.93
C GLY A 510 14.01 -17.58 -6.38
N ILE A 511 14.85 -18.35 -7.08
CA ILE A 511 15.17 -18.14 -8.50
C ILE A 511 14.82 -19.41 -9.28
N THR A 512 14.09 -19.29 -10.38
CA THR A 512 13.80 -20.40 -11.29
C THR A 512 14.25 -20.09 -12.72
N PHE A 513 14.99 -21.03 -13.31
CA PHE A 513 15.29 -21.06 -14.75
C PHE A 513 14.26 -21.95 -15.46
N GLY A 514 13.95 -21.66 -16.73
CA GLY A 514 12.91 -22.31 -17.55
C GLY A 514 13.40 -23.42 -18.48
N LEU A 515 12.47 -24.22 -19.04
CA LEU A 515 12.77 -25.31 -19.97
C LEU A 515 13.13 -24.73 -21.36
N GLY A 516 14.39 -24.40 -21.60
CA GLY A 516 14.84 -23.93 -22.91
C GLY A 516 15.66 -24.95 -23.70
N SER A 517 15.20 -25.31 -24.91
CA SER A 517 16.06 -25.91 -25.93
C SER A 517 16.94 -24.82 -26.56
N GLY A 518 18.18 -24.64 -26.11
CA GLY A 518 19.04 -23.61 -26.70
C GLY A 518 20.45 -23.38 -26.13
N GLY A 519 20.79 -23.90 -24.94
CA GLY A 519 22.17 -23.79 -24.42
C GLY A 519 22.57 -22.38 -23.97
N TYR A 520 21.64 -21.66 -23.33
CA TYR A 520 21.85 -20.30 -22.82
C TYR A 520 22.50 -20.31 -21.43
N THR A 521 23.23 -19.25 -21.06
CA THR A 521 24.06 -19.20 -19.84
C THR A 521 23.77 -17.98 -18.98
N ALA A 522 22.68 -18.00 -18.21
CA ALA A 522 22.48 -16.99 -17.17
C ALA A 522 23.63 -17.04 -16.16
N THR A 523 24.08 -15.86 -15.72
CA THR A 523 25.11 -15.70 -14.69
C THR A 523 24.47 -15.25 -13.39
N VAL A 524 24.60 -16.07 -12.35
CA VAL A 524 24.02 -15.83 -11.03
C VAL A 524 25.15 -15.68 -10.02
N THR A 525 25.40 -14.45 -9.60
CA THR A 525 26.55 -14.08 -8.78
C THR A 525 26.14 -13.39 -7.50
N ASN A 526 26.80 -13.73 -6.39
CA ASN A 526 26.70 -12.97 -5.13
C ASN A 526 25.28 -12.77 -4.55
N ASN A 527 24.29 -13.56 -4.96
CA ASN A 527 22.93 -13.43 -4.43
C ASN A 527 22.83 -14.13 -3.06
N THR A 528 22.02 -13.56 -2.16
CA THR A 528 21.65 -14.16 -0.87
C THR A 528 20.21 -14.64 -0.94
N ILE A 529 19.97 -15.92 -0.66
CA ILE A 529 18.65 -16.55 -0.77
C ILE A 529 18.36 -17.35 0.50
N SER A 530 17.27 -17.04 1.21
CA SER A 530 16.94 -17.68 2.49
C SER A 530 15.45 -17.98 2.69
N ASP A 531 15.16 -18.80 3.70
CA ASP A 531 13.83 -19.03 4.29
C ASP A 531 12.77 -19.71 3.39
N ILE A 532 13.20 -20.37 2.32
CA ILE A 532 12.32 -21.07 1.35
C ILE A 532 12.05 -22.52 1.80
N SER A 533 11.28 -22.68 2.86
CA SER A 533 11.10 -23.99 3.51
C SER A 533 10.26 -25.02 2.74
N ALA A 534 9.45 -24.59 1.76
CA ALA A 534 8.67 -25.50 0.89
C ALA A 534 9.38 -25.83 -0.45
N GLY A 535 10.38 -25.03 -0.81
CA GLY A 535 10.86 -24.83 -2.17
C GLY A 535 12.37 -24.84 -2.35
N ALA A 536 12.83 -24.41 -3.54
CA ALA A 536 14.26 -24.31 -3.82
C ALA A 536 14.76 -22.86 -3.69
N GLY A 537 15.96 -22.65 -3.15
CA GLY A 537 16.65 -21.36 -3.27
C GLY A 537 16.88 -21.05 -4.75
N ILE A 538 17.52 -21.97 -5.46
CA ILE A 538 17.67 -21.93 -6.92
C ILE A 538 17.13 -23.21 -7.55
N ARG A 539 16.19 -23.08 -8.49
CA ARG A 539 15.71 -24.18 -9.34
C ARG A 539 16.21 -24.04 -10.77
N SER A 540 16.97 -25.02 -11.24
CA SER A 540 17.58 -25.03 -12.57
C SER A 540 17.11 -26.20 -13.44
N ILE A 541 16.83 -25.88 -14.70
CA ILE A 541 16.44 -26.82 -15.78
C ILE A 541 17.23 -26.60 -17.07
N SER A 542 18.29 -25.80 -17.01
CA SER A 542 19.14 -25.44 -18.15
C SER A 542 20.59 -25.29 -17.70
N ASP A 543 21.50 -25.07 -18.65
CA ASP A 543 22.85 -24.65 -18.34
C ASP A 543 22.82 -23.23 -17.73
N ALA A 544 23.65 -22.98 -16.72
CA ALA A 544 23.81 -21.70 -16.05
C ALA A 544 25.10 -21.71 -15.22
N SER A 545 25.59 -20.55 -14.79
CA SER A 545 26.71 -20.46 -13.85
C SER A 545 26.27 -19.82 -12.54
N PHE A 546 26.54 -20.51 -11.43
CA PHE A 546 26.22 -20.04 -10.08
C PHE A 546 27.52 -19.84 -9.31
N THR A 547 27.85 -18.63 -8.88
CA THR A 547 29.12 -18.36 -8.17
C THR A 547 28.93 -17.33 -7.06
N GLY A 548 29.59 -17.49 -5.92
CA GLY A 548 29.51 -16.52 -4.81
C GLY A 548 28.14 -16.40 -4.12
N ASN A 549 27.14 -17.21 -4.47
CA ASN A 549 25.81 -17.12 -3.87
C ASN A 549 25.80 -17.73 -2.46
N VAL A 550 24.96 -17.19 -1.58
CA VAL A 550 24.68 -17.69 -0.24
C VAL A 550 23.24 -18.20 -0.22
N ILE A 551 23.04 -19.49 0.08
CA ILE A 551 21.73 -20.13 0.06
C ILE A 551 21.51 -20.89 1.37
N THR A 552 20.59 -20.41 2.20
CA THR A 552 20.32 -20.97 3.52
C THR A 552 18.85 -21.29 3.75
N ASP A 553 18.57 -22.18 4.72
CA ASP A 553 17.22 -22.47 5.23
C ASP A 553 16.16 -22.87 4.18
N CYS A 554 16.59 -23.34 3.01
CA CYS A 554 15.70 -23.82 1.98
C CYS A 554 15.45 -25.34 2.12
N LYS A 555 14.32 -25.82 1.57
CA LYS A 555 14.12 -27.27 1.40
C LYS A 555 15.17 -27.85 0.45
N TRP A 556 15.46 -27.13 -0.62
CA TRP A 556 16.54 -27.44 -1.54
C TRP A 556 17.38 -26.18 -1.76
N GLY A 557 18.66 -26.19 -1.42
CA GLY A 557 19.51 -25.03 -1.73
C GLY A 557 19.55 -24.79 -3.24
N ILE A 558 20.02 -25.80 -3.98
CA ILE A 558 19.98 -25.82 -5.45
C ILE A 558 19.28 -27.10 -5.91
N TYR A 559 18.24 -26.95 -6.74
CA TYR A 559 17.47 -28.05 -7.30
C TYR A 559 17.60 -28.13 -8.82
N ILE A 560 18.16 -29.22 -9.32
CA ILE A 560 18.51 -29.41 -10.74
C ILE A 560 17.70 -30.56 -11.33
N THR A 561 17.00 -30.28 -12.42
CA THR A 561 16.15 -31.27 -13.10
C THR A 561 16.47 -31.47 -14.58
N ALA A 562 17.35 -30.65 -15.17
CA ALA A 562 17.96 -30.87 -16.48
C ALA A 562 19.19 -29.95 -16.65
N GLY A 563 19.99 -30.18 -17.68
CA GLY A 563 21.17 -29.36 -18.01
C GLY A 563 22.43 -29.78 -17.25
N ALA A 564 23.53 -29.10 -17.55
CA ALA A 564 24.84 -29.25 -16.94
C ALA A 564 25.33 -27.89 -16.38
N PRO A 565 24.60 -27.29 -15.43
CA PRO A 565 25.01 -26.01 -14.85
C PRO A 565 26.35 -26.15 -14.12
N LEU A 566 27.15 -25.07 -14.18
CA LEU A 566 28.39 -24.94 -13.44
C LEU A 566 28.09 -24.29 -12.08
N ILE A 567 28.26 -25.08 -11.01
CA ILE A 567 28.07 -24.64 -9.63
C ILE A 567 29.43 -24.38 -9.01
N GLY A 568 29.73 -23.09 -8.85
CA GLY A 568 31.01 -22.52 -8.42
C GLY A 568 31.89 -22.20 -9.62
N THR A 569 33.21 -22.14 -9.43
CA THR A 569 34.14 -21.82 -10.53
C THR A 569 35.34 -22.77 -10.53
N SER A 570 36.25 -22.61 -11.49
CA SER A 570 37.54 -23.33 -11.49
C SER A 570 38.57 -22.74 -10.51
N SER A 571 38.29 -21.59 -9.90
CA SER A 571 39.13 -20.90 -8.92
C SER A 571 38.43 -20.70 -7.57
N SER A 572 39.14 -20.70 -6.45
CA SER A 572 38.56 -20.53 -5.12
C SER A 572 38.26 -19.07 -4.72
N SER A 573 37.91 -18.23 -5.69
CA SER A 573 37.71 -16.78 -5.49
C SER A 573 36.24 -16.37 -5.26
N SER A 574 35.28 -17.26 -5.49
CA SER A 574 33.83 -16.99 -5.46
C SER A 574 33.04 -18.26 -5.13
N ASP A 575 33.36 -18.87 -3.98
CA ASP A 575 32.71 -20.10 -3.53
C ASP A 575 31.22 -19.82 -3.22
N ASN A 576 30.30 -20.66 -3.71
CA ASN A 576 28.92 -20.61 -3.19
C ASN A 576 28.89 -21.21 -1.77
N ILE A 577 28.05 -20.62 -0.90
CA ILE A 577 27.75 -21.10 0.43
C ILE A 577 26.35 -21.70 0.41
N ILE A 578 26.25 -23.01 0.63
CA ILE A 578 24.99 -23.76 0.63
C ILE A 578 24.87 -24.42 2.00
N ASP A 579 24.13 -23.76 2.89
CA ASP A 579 24.16 -24.01 4.33
C ASP A 579 22.76 -24.26 4.90
N GLU A 580 22.66 -25.07 5.96
CA GLU A 580 21.41 -25.25 6.74
C GLU A 580 20.15 -25.69 5.95
N ASN A 581 20.30 -26.14 4.70
CA ASN A 581 19.18 -26.60 3.87
C ASN A 581 18.78 -28.05 4.23
N THR A 582 17.54 -28.46 3.87
CA THR A 582 17.20 -29.90 3.94
C THR A 582 18.08 -30.71 2.99
N THR A 583 18.17 -30.32 1.72
CA THR A 583 19.21 -30.81 0.81
C THR A 583 19.96 -29.63 0.23
N GLY A 584 21.29 -29.61 0.36
CA GLY A 584 22.11 -28.55 -0.23
C GLY A 584 21.97 -28.50 -1.75
N ILE A 585 22.32 -29.59 -2.44
CA ILE A 585 22.14 -29.72 -3.90
C ILE A 585 21.35 -31.00 -4.20
N LEU A 586 20.17 -30.85 -4.81
CA LEU A 586 19.33 -31.94 -5.28
C LEU A 586 19.44 -32.09 -6.80
N VAL A 587 19.85 -33.27 -7.27
CA VAL A 587 19.85 -33.64 -8.68
C VAL A 587 18.80 -34.75 -8.89
N SER A 588 17.75 -34.46 -9.65
CA SER A 588 16.70 -35.47 -9.90
C SER A 588 16.28 -35.64 -11.36
N GLY A 589 16.85 -34.87 -12.28
CA GLY A 589 16.67 -35.04 -13.72
C GLY A 589 17.47 -36.21 -14.27
N SER A 590 16.96 -36.97 -15.25
CA SER A 590 17.77 -38.01 -15.91
C SER A 590 18.85 -37.46 -16.84
N THR A 591 18.77 -36.18 -17.18
CA THR A 591 19.70 -35.41 -18.03
C THR A 591 20.31 -34.24 -17.27
N ALA A 592 20.42 -34.36 -15.96
CA ALA A 592 20.95 -33.33 -15.06
C ALA A 592 22.37 -33.71 -14.64
N ASP A 593 23.37 -33.18 -15.33
CA ASP A 593 24.78 -33.55 -15.16
C ASP A 593 25.61 -32.32 -14.75
N PRO A 594 25.35 -31.71 -13.58
CA PRO A 594 26.01 -30.48 -13.15
C PRO A 594 27.50 -30.70 -12.87
N ILE A 595 28.27 -29.62 -13.04
CA ILE A 595 29.69 -29.55 -12.67
C ILE A 595 29.80 -28.78 -11.35
N ILE A 596 30.23 -29.43 -10.27
CA ILE A 596 30.24 -28.86 -8.92
C ILE A 596 31.69 -28.64 -8.47
N ARG A 597 32.11 -27.39 -8.32
CA ARG A 597 33.51 -27.00 -8.01
C ARG A 597 33.60 -25.88 -6.99
N ASN A 598 34.54 -25.97 -6.05
CA ASN A 598 34.86 -24.89 -5.10
C ASN A 598 33.63 -24.32 -4.37
N ASN A 599 32.77 -25.18 -3.81
CA ASN A 599 31.62 -24.76 -3.00
C ASN A 599 31.82 -25.10 -1.52
N LYS A 600 31.14 -24.37 -0.63
CA LYS A 600 30.96 -24.70 0.79
C LYS A 600 29.55 -25.25 0.99
N ILE A 601 29.42 -26.58 1.07
CA ILE A 601 28.15 -27.29 1.22
C ILE A 601 28.09 -27.89 2.62
N ARG A 602 27.55 -27.17 3.60
CA ARG A 602 27.67 -27.53 5.01
C ARG A 602 26.34 -27.47 5.77
N SER A 603 26.29 -28.13 6.93
CA SER A 603 25.13 -28.11 7.85
C SER A 603 23.77 -28.54 7.27
N ASN A 604 23.73 -29.06 6.04
CA ASN A 604 22.48 -29.53 5.43
C ASN A 604 22.10 -30.92 5.99
N THR A 605 20.86 -31.38 5.80
CA THR A 605 20.55 -32.80 6.07
C THR A 605 21.29 -33.72 5.10
N PHE A 606 21.24 -33.37 3.81
CA PHE A 606 22.01 -34.00 2.74
C PHE A 606 22.82 -32.94 1.99
N GLY A 607 24.13 -33.16 1.80
CA GLY A 607 24.97 -32.23 1.03
C GLY A 607 24.58 -32.22 -0.45
N VAL A 608 24.90 -33.31 -1.17
CA VAL A 608 24.48 -33.55 -2.56
C VAL A 608 23.63 -34.83 -2.63
N GLN A 609 22.41 -34.74 -3.12
CA GLN A 609 21.52 -35.89 -3.29
C GLN A 609 21.21 -36.12 -4.78
N VAL A 610 21.41 -37.34 -5.26
CA VAL A 610 21.10 -37.74 -6.65
C VAL A 610 20.00 -38.79 -6.67
N LYS A 611 18.87 -38.53 -7.34
CA LYS A 611 17.67 -39.40 -7.31
C LYS A 611 17.40 -40.16 -8.62
N SER A 612 17.99 -39.74 -9.73
CA SER A 612 17.75 -40.24 -11.09
C SER A 612 19.00 -40.91 -11.66
N SER A 613 18.99 -41.23 -12.96
CA SER A 613 20.15 -41.73 -13.71
C SER A 613 21.21 -40.66 -14.01
N ALA A 614 21.15 -39.48 -13.38
CA ALA A 614 22.12 -38.40 -13.52
C ALA A 614 23.54 -38.83 -13.12
N ASP A 615 24.54 -38.20 -13.75
CA ASP A 615 25.97 -38.39 -13.49
C ASP A 615 26.65 -37.04 -13.20
N PRO A 616 26.36 -36.40 -12.04
CA PRO A 616 26.98 -35.14 -11.70
C PRO A 616 28.48 -35.31 -11.52
N ASP A 617 29.22 -34.34 -12.02
CA ASP A 617 30.66 -34.28 -11.85
C ASP A 617 31.00 -33.42 -10.63
N ILE A 618 31.43 -34.07 -9.55
CA ILE A 618 31.85 -33.44 -8.30
C ILE A 618 33.40 -33.48 -8.16
N GLY A 619 34.12 -33.80 -9.25
CA GLY A 619 35.58 -33.85 -9.32
C GLY A 619 36.10 -35.22 -9.75
N GLN A 620 36.97 -35.23 -10.77
CA GLN A 620 37.42 -36.48 -11.43
C GLN A 620 38.93 -36.73 -11.34
N SER A 621 39.76 -35.68 -11.27
CA SER A 621 41.21 -35.83 -11.44
C SER A 621 42.04 -34.72 -10.79
N THR A 622 43.38 -34.87 -10.80
CA THR A 622 44.27 -33.82 -10.28
C THR A 622 44.20 -32.51 -11.06
N SER A 623 43.85 -32.56 -12.34
CA SER A 623 43.65 -31.40 -13.23
C SER A 623 42.21 -30.90 -13.27
N ASP A 624 41.27 -31.65 -12.70
CA ASP A 624 39.86 -31.32 -12.61
C ASP A 624 39.33 -31.75 -11.23
N ARG A 625 39.72 -30.96 -10.22
CA ARG A 625 39.45 -31.23 -8.81
C ARG A 625 38.09 -30.68 -8.43
N GLY A 626 37.35 -31.42 -7.60
CA GLY A 626 36.12 -30.91 -6.98
C GLY A 626 36.38 -29.68 -6.10
N ASN A 627 37.35 -29.76 -5.19
CA ASN A 627 37.66 -28.73 -4.20
C ASN A 627 36.44 -28.22 -3.41
N ASN A 628 35.39 -29.04 -3.29
CA ASN A 628 34.24 -28.67 -2.46
C ASN A 628 34.54 -28.98 -0.99
N THR A 629 34.06 -28.11 -0.11
CA THR A 629 34.05 -28.30 1.35
C THR A 629 32.67 -28.82 1.76
N MET A 630 32.58 -30.11 2.08
CA MET A 630 31.34 -30.79 2.47
C MET A 630 31.40 -31.24 3.92
N THR A 631 30.98 -30.40 4.86
CA THR A 631 31.17 -30.63 6.30
C THR A 631 29.88 -30.47 7.09
N SER A 632 29.76 -31.11 8.25
CA SER A 632 28.61 -30.95 9.15
C SER A 632 27.23 -31.31 8.57
N ASN A 633 27.17 -31.95 7.40
CA ASN A 633 25.90 -32.44 6.86
C ASN A 633 25.40 -33.62 7.71
N SER A 634 24.17 -33.55 8.22
CA SER A 634 23.73 -34.38 9.35
C SER A 634 23.51 -35.87 9.00
N THR A 635 23.20 -36.17 7.73
CA THR A 635 23.00 -37.56 7.27
C THR A 635 24.08 -38.02 6.29
N TYR A 636 24.20 -37.39 5.12
CA TYR A 636 25.23 -37.72 4.13
C TYR A 636 25.74 -36.44 3.43
N CYS A 637 27.05 -36.32 3.24
CA CYS A 637 27.64 -35.35 2.33
C CYS A 637 27.25 -35.62 0.87
N ILE A 638 27.23 -36.90 0.47
CA ILE A 638 26.77 -37.32 -0.86
C ILE A 638 25.86 -38.53 -0.72
N TRP A 639 24.64 -38.42 -1.20
CA TRP A 639 23.68 -39.51 -1.26
C TRP A 639 23.34 -39.87 -2.70
N ASN A 640 24.01 -40.89 -3.21
CA ASN A 640 23.70 -41.48 -4.50
C ASN A 640 22.55 -42.49 -4.36
N ARG A 641 21.37 -42.12 -4.86
CA ARG A 641 20.20 -43.02 -4.98
C ARG A 641 20.02 -43.54 -6.41
N ASN A 642 20.94 -43.21 -7.32
CA ASN A 642 20.98 -43.78 -8.66
C ASN A 642 21.26 -45.29 -8.55
N SER A 643 20.43 -46.10 -9.21
CA SER A 643 20.59 -47.56 -9.26
C SER A 643 21.63 -48.02 -10.31
N THR A 644 22.08 -47.11 -11.18
CA THR A 644 23.02 -47.38 -12.27
C THR A 644 24.04 -46.24 -12.39
N GLY A 645 25.26 -46.42 -11.87
CA GLY A 645 26.34 -45.44 -12.01
C GLY A 645 27.12 -45.23 -10.72
N THR A 646 28.34 -44.70 -10.83
CA THR A 646 29.16 -44.29 -9.68
C THR A 646 29.45 -42.81 -9.84
N ILE A 647 29.02 -42.00 -8.86
CA ILE A 647 29.26 -40.55 -8.89
C ILE A 647 30.74 -40.28 -8.64
N SER A 648 31.36 -39.49 -9.50
CA SER A 648 32.74 -39.04 -9.29
C SER A 648 32.80 -37.87 -8.32
N ALA A 649 33.49 -38.04 -7.19
CA ALA A 649 33.60 -37.04 -6.13
C ALA A 649 35.00 -36.99 -5.52
N GLN A 650 36.02 -37.11 -6.36
CA GLN A 650 37.42 -37.07 -5.97
C GLN A 650 37.86 -35.62 -5.65
N TYR A 651 38.91 -35.50 -4.83
CA TYR A 651 39.52 -34.20 -4.46
C TYR A 651 38.56 -33.20 -3.79
N ASN A 652 37.62 -33.70 -2.98
CA ASN A 652 36.77 -32.89 -2.09
C ASN A 652 37.18 -33.06 -0.62
N TYR A 653 36.85 -32.09 0.22
CA TYR A 653 37.10 -32.13 1.66
C TYR A 653 35.82 -32.46 2.43
N TYR A 654 35.83 -33.58 3.15
CA TYR A 654 34.68 -34.10 3.89
C TYR A 654 34.80 -33.89 5.42
N GLY A 655 35.90 -33.28 5.86
CA GLY A 655 36.31 -33.18 7.26
C GLY A 655 37.74 -33.68 7.49
N THR A 656 38.25 -33.47 8.69
CA THR A 656 39.64 -33.80 9.02
C THR A 656 39.89 -35.30 8.92
N CYS A 657 40.96 -35.69 8.21
CA CYS A 657 41.32 -37.09 8.06
C CYS A 657 41.69 -37.76 9.39
N ILE A 658 41.21 -38.98 9.60
CA ILE A 658 41.64 -39.84 10.72
C ILE A 658 42.58 -40.90 10.14
N GLY A 659 43.85 -40.86 10.54
CA GLY A 659 44.86 -41.80 10.03
C GLY A 659 45.23 -41.61 8.54
N GLY A 660 44.98 -40.41 7.99
CA GLY A 660 45.25 -40.09 6.57
C GLY A 660 44.08 -40.39 5.62
N THR A 661 42.93 -40.83 6.14
CA THR A 661 41.73 -41.12 5.36
C THR A 661 40.60 -40.13 5.73
N PRO A 662 39.90 -39.53 4.75
CA PRO A 662 38.75 -38.67 5.01
C PRO A 662 37.61 -39.40 5.72
N PRO A 663 36.77 -38.71 6.52
CA PRO A 663 35.59 -39.33 7.12
C PRO A 663 34.62 -39.82 6.03
N LEU A 664 34.08 -41.03 6.20
CA LEU A 664 33.07 -41.57 5.31
C LEU A 664 31.73 -40.89 5.58
N CYS A 665 31.32 -39.97 4.71
CA CYS A 665 29.99 -39.35 4.75
C CYS A 665 29.23 -39.50 3.42
N ALA A 666 29.40 -40.63 2.71
CA ALA A 666 28.69 -40.93 1.47
C ALA A 666 27.81 -42.18 1.58
N ASN A 667 26.70 -42.22 0.82
CA ASN A 667 25.80 -43.38 0.72
C ASN A 667 25.49 -43.69 -0.75
N GLY A 668 25.52 -44.98 -1.12
CA GLY A 668 25.42 -45.43 -2.51
C GLY A 668 26.79 -45.56 -3.20
N SER A 669 26.81 -45.76 -4.52
CA SER A 669 28.06 -45.89 -5.28
C SER A 669 28.68 -44.51 -5.56
N VAL A 670 29.66 -44.10 -4.77
CA VAL A 670 30.34 -42.79 -4.87
C VAL A 670 31.85 -43.00 -4.82
N ASP A 671 32.57 -42.46 -5.80
CA ASP A 671 34.03 -42.47 -5.84
C ASP A 671 34.60 -41.25 -5.08
N VAL A 672 34.93 -41.47 -3.81
CA VAL A 672 35.57 -40.47 -2.93
C VAL A 672 37.09 -40.62 -2.87
N THR A 673 37.70 -41.37 -3.81
CA THR A 673 39.15 -41.58 -3.85
C THR A 673 39.88 -40.23 -3.93
N ASN A 674 41.07 -40.14 -3.33
CA ASN A 674 41.85 -38.90 -3.28
C ASN A 674 41.13 -37.73 -2.59
N GLY A 675 40.20 -38.00 -1.67
CA GLY A 675 39.62 -36.96 -0.81
C GLY A 675 40.67 -36.18 -0.03
N LEU A 676 40.43 -34.89 0.17
CA LEU A 676 41.36 -33.96 0.78
C LEU A 676 41.34 -34.10 2.31
N CYS A 677 42.51 -33.96 2.94
CA CYS A 677 42.65 -33.99 4.40
C CYS A 677 42.71 -32.60 5.06
N SER A 678 42.79 -31.56 4.24
CA SER A 678 42.71 -30.16 4.63
C SER A 678 41.66 -29.48 3.77
N ALA A 679 40.94 -28.53 4.35
CA ALA A 679 40.02 -27.70 3.58
C ALA A 679 40.78 -27.03 2.41
N PRO A 680 40.19 -26.99 1.20
CA PRO A 680 40.68 -26.18 0.10
C PRO A 680 40.92 -24.75 0.55
N ALA A 681 41.93 -24.10 -0.04
CA ALA A 681 42.19 -22.68 0.22
C ALA A 681 41.03 -21.85 -0.32
N SER A 682 40.08 -21.49 0.53
CA SER A 682 39.12 -20.43 0.26
C SER A 682 39.77 -19.09 0.62
N ARG A 683 39.46 -18.01 -0.10
CA ARG A 683 39.51 -16.72 0.59
C ARG A 683 38.42 -16.79 1.66
N GLN A 684 38.81 -16.62 2.92
CA GLN A 684 37.92 -16.06 3.91
C GLN A 684 37.51 -14.67 3.39
N PHE A 685 36.45 -14.60 2.60
CA PHE A 685 35.37 -13.81 3.14
C PHE A 685 34.85 -14.67 4.28
N ASP A 686 35.40 -14.45 5.47
CA ASP A 686 34.54 -14.42 6.62
C ASP A 686 33.56 -13.29 6.28
N ILE A 687 32.52 -13.59 5.49
CA ILE A 687 31.22 -13.16 5.94
C ILE A 687 31.11 -13.99 7.21
N GLN A 688 31.61 -13.42 8.32
CA GLN A 688 30.76 -13.47 9.48
C GLN A 688 29.43 -13.04 8.88
N LEU A 689 28.49 -13.99 8.77
CA LEU A 689 27.17 -13.64 9.26
C LEU A 689 27.46 -13.22 10.71
N GLU A 690 27.96 -11.99 10.89
CA GLU A 690 27.33 -11.16 11.88
C GLU A 690 25.91 -11.23 11.37
N PRO A 691 24.98 -11.92 12.08
CA PRO A 691 23.58 -11.63 11.82
C PRO A 691 23.54 -10.13 11.65
N GLN A 692 23.10 -9.62 10.49
CA GLN A 692 23.07 -8.17 10.21
C GLN A 692 22.70 -7.52 11.53
N GLU A 693 23.69 -6.87 12.15
CA GLU A 693 23.57 -6.50 13.56
C GLU A 693 22.31 -5.67 13.60
N PRO A 694 21.29 -6.04 14.40
CA PRO A 694 19.99 -5.42 14.26
C PRO A 694 20.15 -3.92 14.36
N SER A 695 20.03 -3.23 13.23
CA SER A 695 20.05 -1.79 13.19
C SER A 695 18.68 -1.40 13.70
N GLY A 696 18.62 -0.88 14.92
CA GLY A 696 17.37 -0.41 15.49
C GLY A 696 16.39 -1.52 15.90
N PHE A 697 15.89 -1.36 17.11
CA PHE A 697 14.78 -2.13 17.63
C PHE A 697 13.86 -1.11 18.33
N SER A 698 12.59 -1.12 17.99
CA SER A 698 11.60 -0.16 18.52
C SER A 698 10.43 -0.90 19.14
N VAL A 699 10.11 -0.60 20.39
CA VAL A 699 8.85 -1.05 21.01
C VAL A 699 7.79 0.00 20.79
N GLN A 700 6.90 -0.25 19.84
CA GLN A 700 5.82 0.66 19.45
C GLN A 700 4.77 0.82 20.56
N GLY A 701 4.51 -0.23 21.34
CA GLY A 701 3.60 -0.14 22.50
C GLY A 701 2.68 -1.34 22.66
N ALA A 702 1.58 -1.14 23.38
CA ALA A 702 0.50 -2.12 23.49
C ALA A 702 -0.75 -1.60 22.76
N SER A 703 -1.54 -2.47 22.15
CA SER A 703 -2.89 -2.18 21.70
C SER A 703 -3.86 -3.28 22.15
N PRO A 704 -4.99 -2.95 22.79
CA PRO A 704 -5.39 -1.61 23.22
C PRO A 704 -4.52 -1.08 24.38
N ASN A 705 -4.43 0.24 24.55
CA ASN A 705 -3.73 0.85 25.70
C ASN A 705 -4.55 2.05 26.22
N PRO A 706 -5.44 1.84 27.20
CA PRO A 706 -5.29 0.87 28.29
C PRO A 706 -5.75 -0.57 27.98
N LEU A 707 -5.01 -1.56 28.50
CA LEU A 707 -5.37 -2.98 28.48
C LEU A 707 -6.38 -3.33 29.58
N THR A 708 -7.33 -4.22 29.28
CA THR A 708 -8.25 -4.80 30.26
C THR A 708 -7.73 -6.17 30.75
N PRO A 709 -7.47 -6.36 32.07
CA PRO A 709 -6.99 -7.64 32.59
C PRO A 709 -7.94 -8.80 32.29
N GLY A 710 -7.42 -9.88 31.70
CA GLY A 710 -8.19 -11.07 31.30
C GLY A 710 -8.46 -11.13 29.79
N SER A 711 -8.73 -10.00 29.13
CA SER A 711 -8.81 -9.89 27.66
C SER A 711 -7.43 -9.61 27.05
N GLY A 712 -6.60 -8.82 27.75
CA GLY A 712 -5.25 -8.51 27.33
C GLY A 712 -5.16 -7.62 26.09
N GLY A 713 -4.05 -7.71 25.38
CA GLY A 713 -3.78 -7.00 24.14
C GLY A 713 -2.41 -7.35 23.58
N LEU A 714 -2.13 -6.82 22.39
CA LEU A 714 -0.93 -7.09 21.61
C LEU A 714 0.15 -6.06 21.95
N LEU A 715 1.37 -6.54 22.17
CA LEU A 715 2.57 -5.73 22.37
C LEU A 715 3.35 -5.74 21.06
N TYR A 716 3.49 -4.58 20.44
CA TYR A 716 4.09 -4.41 19.12
C TYR A 716 5.54 -3.98 19.22
N PHE A 717 6.37 -4.56 18.36
CA PHE A 717 7.78 -4.23 18.24
C PHE A 717 8.27 -4.51 16.82
N SER A 718 9.22 -3.70 16.35
CA SER A 718 9.78 -3.84 15.02
C SER A 718 11.29 -4.11 15.07
N LEU A 719 11.76 -4.84 14.06
CA LEU A 719 13.18 -5.08 13.82
C LEU A 719 13.53 -4.52 12.45
N GLU A 720 14.34 -3.47 12.36
CA GLU A 720 14.58 -2.80 11.06
C GLU A 720 15.42 -3.68 10.11
N GLN A 721 16.32 -4.51 10.66
CA GLN A 721 17.15 -5.42 9.84
C GLN A 721 17.60 -6.67 10.62
N GLY A 722 17.83 -7.78 9.89
CA GLY A 722 18.45 -8.99 10.43
C GLY A 722 17.51 -9.91 11.21
N ASN A 723 18.07 -10.85 11.97
CA ASN A 723 17.34 -11.79 12.83
C ASN A 723 17.80 -11.61 14.28
N ALA A 724 16.87 -11.50 15.24
CA ALA A 724 17.18 -11.27 16.65
C ALA A 724 16.53 -12.31 17.58
N ASN A 725 17.24 -12.68 18.66
CA ASN A 725 16.70 -13.48 19.75
C ASN A 725 16.29 -12.55 20.90
N LEU A 726 14.99 -12.29 21.03
CA LEU A 726 14.43 -11.30 21.95
C LEU A 726 13.85 -11.96 23.20
N GLU A 727 14.12 -11.37 24.36
CA GLU A 727 13.48 -11.69 25.65
C GLU A 727 12.48 -10.59 26.01
N LEU A 728 11.21 -10.96 26.23
CA LEU A 728 10.12 -10.03 26.51
C LEU A 728 9.63 -10.17 27.95
N GLN A 729 9.66 -9.06 28.70
CA GLN A 729 9.34 -9.03 30.12
C GLN A 729 8.50 -7.82 30.50
N ILE A 730 7.55 -8.01 31.41
CA ILE A 730 6.68 -6.95 31.94
C ILE A 730 7.13 -6.56 33.35
N PHE A 731 7.27 -5.27 33.60
CA PHE A 731 7.65 -4.69 34.88
C PHE A 731 6.60 -3.72 35.40
N ASP A 732 6.48 -3.61 36.72
CA ASP A 732 5.73 -2.50 37.34
C ASP A 732 6.60 -1.23 37.46
N ILE A 733 6.00 -0.10 37.85
CA ILE A 733 6.70 1.19 38.02
C ILE A 733 7.87 1.16 39.03
N SER A 734 7.97 0.14 39.88
CA SER A 734 9.09 -0.03 40.82
C SER A 734 10.26 -0.81 40.21
N GLY A 735 10.12 -1.29 38.97
CA GLY A 735 11.10 -2.12 38.28
C GLY A 735 11.03 -3.59 38.71
N ARG A 736 9.96 -4.03 39.38
CA ARG A 736 9.76 -5.43 39.73
C ARG A 736 9.16 -6.19 38.55
N LEU A 737 9.74 -7.34 38.21
CA LEU A 737 9.22 -8.24 37.18
C LEU A 737 7.83 -8.76 37.58
N VAL A 738 6.87 -8.61 36.67
CA VAL A 738 5.45 -8.99 36.81
C VAL A 738 5.13 -10.22 35.99
N ARG A 739 5.67 -10.28 34.75
CA ARG A 739 5.46 -11.38 33.82
C ARG A 739 6.69 -11.58 32.95
N ASP A 740 7.11 -12.83 32.78
CA ASP A 740 8.03 -13.25 31.72
C ASP A 740 7.21 -13.83 30.55
N LEU A 741 7.35 -13.23 29.37
CA LEU A 741 6.65 -13.69 28.17
C LEU A 741 7.48 -14.70 27.37
N GLY A 742 8.77 -14.88 27.68
CA GLY A 742 9.65 -15.86 27.07
C GLY A 742 10.64 -15.28 26.06
N GLN A 743 11.33 -16.18 25.36
CA GLN A 743 12.33 -15.88 24.34
C GLN A 743 11.84 -16.25 22.95
N PHE A 744 12.10 -15.37 21.97
CA PHE A 744 11.59 -15.48 20.61
C PHE A 744 12.70 -15.19 19.61
N THR A 745 12.79 -15.99 18.55
CA THR A 745 13.61 -15.65 17.38
C THR A 745 12.70 -14.96 16.37
N VAL A 746 13.03 -13.71 16.02
CA VAL A 746 12.27 -12.90 15.07
C VAL A 746 13.18 -12.44 13.92
N VAL A 747 12.60 -12.30 12.72
CA VAL A 747 13.27 -11.76 11.53
C VAL A 747 12.96 -10.26 11.37
N ALA A 748 13.57 -9.57 10.41
CA ALA A 748 13.25 -8.16 10.15
C ALA A 748 11.76 -7.96 9.83
N GLY A 749 11.20 -6.81 10.21
CA GLY A 749 9.78 -6.47 10.08
C GLY A 749 9.07 -6.25 11.42
N ASP A 750 7.75 -6.08 11.35
CA ASP A 750 6.89 -5.84 12.50
C ASP A 750 6.39 -7.15 13.13
N HIS A 751 6.38 -7.17 14.46
CA HIS A 751 5.99 -8.33 15.26
C HIS A 751 5.08 -7.91 16.41
N HIS A 752 4.30 -8.86 16.91
CA HIS A 752 3.50 -8.65 18.10
C HIS A 752 3.44 -9.88 19.01
N ILE A 753 3.25 -9.65 20.30
CA ILE A 753 2.96 -10.71 21.28
C ILE A 753 1.76 -10.36 22.16
N HIS A 754 0.91 -11.33 22.46
CA HIS A 754 -0.21 -11.11 23.36
C HIS A 754 0.22 -11.16 24.83
N TRP A 755 -0.22 -10.17 25.63
CA TRP A 755 -0.21 -10.24 27.08
C TRP A 755 -1.64 -10.11 27.62
N ASP A 756 -2.07 -11.12 28.38
CA ASP A 756 -3.40 -11.25 28.98
C ASP A 756 -3.65 -10.35 30.21
N GLY A 757 -2.68 -9.52 30.60
CA GLY A 757 -2.75 -8.71 31.81
C GLY A 757 -2.64 -9.52 33.11
N MET A 758 -2.03 -10.71 33.07
CA MET A 758 -1.78 -11.54 34.25
C MET A 758 -0.28 -11.57 34.64
N ASP A 759 -0.02 -11.83 35.93
CA ASP A 759 1.32 -12.12 36.46
C ASP A 759 1.75 -13.58 36.17
N ASP A 760 3.01 -13.95 36.47
CA ASP A 760 3.51 -15.33 36.31
C ASP A 760 2.75 -16.37 37.15
N SER A 761 2.00 -15.93 38.17
CA SER A 761 1.14 -16.81 38.99
C SER A 761 -0.28 -16.94 38.45
N GLY A 762 -0.58 -16.36 37.28
CA GLY A 762 -1.90 -16.39 36.63
C GLY A 762 -2.93 -15.49 37.30
N ARG A 763 -2.51 -14.45 38.04
CA ARG A 763 -3.42 -13.49 38.67
C ARG A 763 -3.44 -12.19 37.87
N SER A 764 -4.63 -11.66 37.63
CA SER A 764 -4.79 -10.35 36.99
C SER A 764 -4.04 -9.26 37.74
N VAL A 765 -3.28 -8.46 37.01
CA VAL A 765 -2.57 -7.31 37.58
C VAL A 765 -3.56 -6.20 37.99
N THR A 766 -3.10 -5.25 38.80
CA THR A 766 -3.94 -4.11 39.24
C THR A 766 -3.91 -2.99 38.22
N THR A 767 -4.95 -2.15 38.18
CA THR A 767 -4.95 -0.90 37.41
C THR A 767 -3.69 -0.09 37.72
N GLY A 768 -2.96 0.33 36.70
CA GLY A 768 -1.68 1.00 36.86
C GLY A 768 -0.84 1.04 35.59
N ILE A 769 0.35 1.63 35.73
CA ILE A 769 1.35 1.70 34.66
C ILE A 769 2.30 0.50 34.80
N TYR A 770 2.54 -0.17 33.69
CA TYR A 770 3.51 -1.23 33.51
C TYR A 770 4.43 -0.86 32.35
N PHE A 771 5.55 -1.56 32.25
CA PHE A 771 6.50 -1.41 31.15
C PHE A 771 6.78 -2.77 30.57
N VAL A 772 6.59 -2.92 29.26
CA VAL A 772 7.24 -4.01 28.54
C VAL A 772 8.67 -3.59 28.28
N ARG A 773 9.60 -4.49 28.55
CA ARG A 773 10.98 -4.40 28.09
C ARG A 773 11.23 -5.56 27.17
N VAL A 774 11.81 -5.24 26.03
CA VAL A 774 12.31 -6.24 25.11
C VAL A 774 13.83 -6.10 25.09
N THR A 775 14.53 -7.21 25.26
CA THR A 775 15.99 -7.23 25.40
C THR A 775 16.60 -8.26 24.46
N ASP A 776 17.60 -7.86 23.70
CA ASP A 776 18.46 -8.80 22.97
C ASP A 776 19.62 -9.29 23.88
N HIS A 777 20.14 -10.49 23.62
CA HIS A 777 21.27 -11.12 24.32
C HIS A 777 22.56 -10.27 24.33
N GLN A 778 22.67 -9.24 23.48
CA GLN A 778 23.79 -8.28 23.50
C GLN A 778 23.56 -7.02 24.36
N SER A 779 22.47 -6.95 25.14
CA SER A 779 22.15 -5.87 26.12
C SER A 779 21.57 -4.57 25.54
N ILE A 780 21.08 -4.57 24.29
CA ILE A 780 20.19 -3.52 23.77
C ILE A 780 18.80 -3.79 24.30
N SER A 781 18.17 -2.78 24.91
CA SER A 781 16.82 -2.89 25.44
C SER A 781 16.03 -1.63 25.13
N ASP A 782 14.83 -1.81 24.59
CA ASP A 782 13.85 -0.74 24.50
C ASP A 782 12.60 -1.12 25.31
N SER A 783 11.82 -0.11 25.69
CA SER A 783 10.67 -0.30 26.57
C SER A 783 9.54 0.65 26.26
N ALA A 784 8.33 0.10 26.20
CA ALA A 784 7.12 0.88 26.05
C ALA A 784 6.25 0.83 27.30
N LYS A 785 5.48 1.90 27.48
CA LYS A 785 4.54 2.07 28.58
C LYS A 785 3.22 1.36 28.27
N ILE A 786 2.76 0.57 29.20
CA ILE A 786 1.48 -0.11 29.16
C ILE A 786 0.60 0.44 30.28
N LEU A 787 -0.55 1.01 29.95
CA LEU A 787 -1.60 1.31 30.90
C LEU A 787 -2.49 0.08 31.03
N VAL A 788 -2.76 -0.33 32.26
CA VAL A 788 -3.77 -1.36 32.54
C VAL A 788 -4.90 -0.69 33.30
N SER A 789 -6.13 -0.83 32.81
CA SER A 789 -7.34 -0.31 33.45
C SER A 789 -8.36 -1.44 33.66
N ARG A 790 -9.11 -1.38 34.76
CA ARG A 790 -10.13 -2.37 35.09
C ARG A 790 -11.52 -1.84 34.83
#